data_AF-A0A521RKR0-F1
#
_entry.id   AF-A0A521RKR0-F1
#
_cell.length_a   1.000
_cell.length_b   1.000
_cell.length_c   1.000
_cell.angle_alpha   90.00
_cell.angle_beta   90.00
_cell.angle_gamma   90.00
#
_symmetry.space_group_name_H-M   'P 1'
#
loop_
_entity.id
_entity.type
_entity.pdbx_description
1 polymer ?
#
loop_
_entity_poly.entity_id
_entity_poly.type
_entity_poly.pdbx_seq_one_letter_code
_entity_poly.pdbx_strand_id
1 'polypeptide(L)'
;MRILFYVEPLTERDSPTWKTAWIGFVDKMVNSLRKDVHDFEFMCVVGDGLEGEARRVLGDAAVTYINHVELIPRFGGSALDLAMNWYRGHAPKALNEMGALLKSRLGEFAPDVCITFSPAPFVKTAFPRIPTLYFELGLFSRLPFPMTGYLDPLGMFNNSYFFNNKGRIRKFVADEEEQELVNIVREIYLSKISQSNPLKETIKTQLKDFKSAILVALQFSQFYGYDAHAKYVDQYDMLLHVLEKVPPDFAVIAVEHPQYHILYQDAISHLTERYNNFIWVPQLRSLPSASQYLMEFVDCVVTVSSSVGLQSLLWKKRLIVLGNSHLDVVADSHDLGNIHNIIAKTWPVYKENVLAWHLSRYTIPFGLLFDKGVLASRIQTAINSLEAQDENYDKYFLRPYTNVQRVISFYEKEDLVTRHDDEIQKIRSELACLRSDEQNEAIAKQHVLESNLTQADTKARADAEIIAKLQNEVENKQALLQQAQTHAETITQHYEVQESVLREQMSLIVNENHRILELKLTQAEINKRLEMEAILRTQIEREHAFTETITQLHEKMEAQRVEQQQAASTAVQILTRKQDEREASLLRQMELKEHDIHLLKENSKAERRVYESELNAIFHTHSWRWTAPFRQVCKWFVSPNMNSSNAKTNEIIMNNMQQAIIPNVKAASTLNDLLSHRGAAFVQCAYLSLLGRAPEA
;
A
#
# COMPACT_ATOMS: atom_id res chain seq x y z
N MET A 1 26.47 16.21 13.80
CA MET A 1 25.62 15.29 13.01
C MET A 1 24.19 15.38 13.51
N ARG A 2 23.20 15.57 12.63
CA ARG A 2 21.78 15.72 12.96
C ARG A 2 20.96 14.53 12.46
N ILE A 3 20.30 13.82 13.36
CA ILE A 3 19.58 12.58 13.03
C ILE A 3 18.07 12.77 13.21
N LEU A 4 17.30 12.46 12.18
CA LEU A 4 15.85 12.31 12.28
C LEU A 4 15.50 10.84 12.55
N PHE A 5 14.93 10.54 13.71
CA PHE A 5 14.25 9.27 13.95
C PHE A 5 12.78 9.39 13.55
N TYR A 6 12.31 8.52 12.67
CA TYR A 6 10.91 8.46 12.24
C TYR A 6 10.26 7.16 12.72
N VAL A 7 9.38 7.29 13.71
CA VAL A 7 8.56 6.20 14.26
C VAL A 7 7.14 6.41 13.74
N GLU A 8 6.61 5.39 13.07
CA GLU A 8 5.31 5.45 12.36
C GLU A 8 4.20 6.13 13.20
N PRO A 9 3.69 7.30 12.77
CA PRO A 9 2.64 8.02 13.48
C PRO A 9 1.26 7.37 13.36
N LEU A 10 1.07 6.42 12.45
CA LEU A 10 -0.20 5.69 12.33
C LEU A 10 -0.45 4.77 13.53
N THR A 11 -1.65 4.90 14.11
CA THR A 11 -2.22 3.86 14.97
C THR A 11 -2.65 2.70 14.10
N GLU A 12 -1.91 1.60 14.15
CA GLU A 12 -2.25 0.36 13.44
C GLU A 12 -2.81 -0.65 14.45
N ARG A 13 -3.67 -1.54 13.98
CA ARG A 13 -4.26 -2.63 14.80
C ARG A 13 -4.99 -2.14 16.05
N ASP A 14 -5.62 -0.98 15.95
CA ASP A 14 -6.42 -0.36 17.01
C ASP A 14 -5.67 -0.19 18.35
N SER A 15 -4.35 -0.08 18.31
CA SER A 15 -3.51 -0.05 19.51
C SER A 15 -2.51 1.11 19.48
N PRO A 16 -2.83 2.29 20.03
CA PRO A 16 -1.98 3.48 19.92
C PRO A 16 -0.55 3.32 20.48
N THR A 17 -0.34 2.36 21.37
CA THR A 17 0.94 2.11 22.06
C THR A 17 1.70 0.89 21.52
N TRP A 18 1.22 0.24 20.46
CA TRP A 18 1.79 -1.02 20.00
C TRP A 18 3.26 -0.92 19.55
N LYS A 19 3.69 0.28 19.17
CA LYS A 19 5.06 0.62 18.74
C LYS A 19 5.96 1.17 19.85
N THR A 20 5.56 1.10 21.12
CA THR A 20 6.41 1.54 22.25
C THR A 20 7.80 0.91 22.22
N ALA A 21 7.94 -0.33 21.76
CA ALA A 21 9.24 -0.99 21.61
C ALA A 21 10.20 -0.23 20.67
N TRP A 22 9.70 0.48 19.66
CA TRP A 22 10.52 1.26 18.74
C TRP A 22 11.13 2.48 19.42
N ILE A 23 10.44 3.10 20.37
CA ILE A 23 11.01 4.16 21.23
C ILE A 23 12.21 3.61 22.02
N GLY A 24 12.09 2.39 22.53
CA GLY A 24 13.20 1.70 23.20
C GLY A 24 14.41 1.44 22.28
N PHE A 25 14.20 1.23 20.97
CA PHE A 25 15.30 1.13 20.01
C PHE A 25 15.93 2.49 19.70
N VAL A 26 15.12 3.55 19.58
CA VAL A 26 15.63 4.92 19.44
C VAL A 26 16.52 5.29 20.64
N ASP A 27 16.07 5.00 21.87
CA ASP A 27 16.86 5.25 23.07
C ASP A 27 18.20 4.52 23.06
N LYS A 28 18.22 3.23 22.68
CA LYS A 28 19.46 2.45 22.52
C LYS A 28 20.40 3.07 21.48
N MET A 29 19.87 3.51 20.34
CA MET A 29 20.64 4.19 19.30
C MET A 29 21.23 5.51 19.80
N VAL A 30 20.42 6.35 20.42
CA VAL A 30 20.84 7.65 20.98
C VAL A 30 21.92 7.45 22.05
N ASN A 31 21.74 6.49 22.97
CA ASN A 31 22.69 6.20 24.03
C ASN A 31 23.99 5.57 23.51
N SER A 32 23.94 4.82 22.41
CA SER A 32 25.13 4.37 21.70
C SER A 32 25.88 5.57 21.08
N LEU A 33 25.18 6.43 20.35
CA LEU A 33 25.76 7.59 19.67
C LEU A 33 26.36 8.63 20.62
N ARG A 34 25.73 8.87 21.78
CA ARG A 34 26.29 9.76 22.84
C ARG A 34 27.68 9.36 23.31
N LYS A 35 28.04 8.07 23.20
CA LYS A 35 29.37 7.57 23.59
C LYS A 35 30.43 7.81 22.52
N ASP A 36 30.01 8.03 21.28
CA ASP A 36 30.87 8.01 20.10
C ASP A 36 30.99 9.36 19.41
N VAL A 37 29.96 10.19 19.50
CA VAL A 37 29.85 11.46 18.78
C VAL A 37 29.54 12.57 19.77
N HIS A 38 30.51 13.46 19.99
CA HIS A 38 30.38 14.56 20.95
C HIS A 38 29.32 15.58 20.54
N ASP A 39 29.25 15.93 19.24
CA ASP A 39 28.37 16.97 18.71
C ASP A 39 27.30 16.37 17.78
N PHE A 40 26.39 15.57 18.33
CA PHE A 40 25.20 15.14 17.61
C PHE A 40 23.92 15.65 18.24
N GLU A 41 22.96 15.94 17.37
CA GLU A 41 21.61 16.35 17.71
C GLU A 41 20.64 15.35 17.07
N PHE A 42 19.46 15.18 17.67
CA PHE A 42 18.43 14.36 17.08
C PHE A 42 17.04 14.93 17.33
N MET A 43 16.12 14.55 16.44
CA MET A 43 14.70 14.77 16.60
C MET A 43 13.98 13.45 16.33
N CYS A 44 13.00 13.10 17.15
CA CYS A 44 12.17 11.92 17.01
C CYS A 44 10.74 12.35 16.67
N VAL A 45 10.24 11.88 15.52
CA VAL A 45 8.84 12.04 15.11
C VAL A 45 8.10 10.76 15.48
N VAL A 46 7.00 10.90 16.23
CA VAL A 46 6.16 9.79 16.68
C VAL A 46 4.67 10.06 16.39
N GLY A 47 3.81 9.07 16.62
CA GLY A 47 2.36 9.29 16.69
C GLY A 47 1.94 9.91 18.01
N ASP A 48 0.78 10.57 18.04
CA ASP A 48 0.20 11.17 19.25
C ASP A 48 0.03 10.14 20.38
N GLY A 49 -0.32 8.89 20.05
CA GLY A 49 -0.42 7.79 21.02
C GLY A 49 0.90 7.38 21.70
N LEU A 50 2.05 7.76 21.13
CA LEU A 50 3.39 7.46 21.68
C LEU A 50 4.07 8.69 22.28
N GLU A 51 3.51 9.88 22.13
CA GLU A 51 4.17 11.14 22.50
C GLU A 51 4.64 11.14 23.96
N GLY A 52 3.75 10.78 24.90
CA GLY A 52 4.07 10.80 26.32
C GLY A 52 5.23 9.87 26.67
N GLU A 53 5.26 8.67 26.11
CA GLU A 53 6.33 7.70 26.33
C GLU A 53 7.64 8.15 25.66
N ALA A 54 7.58 8.68 24.44
CA ALA A 54 8.73 9.21 23.74
C ALA A 54 9.37 10.38 24.49
N ARG A 55 8.56 11.32 25.00
CA ARG A 55 9.03 12.45 25.82
C ARG A 55 9.67 11.98 27.12
N ARG A 56 9.05 11.00 27.79
CA ARG A 56 9.56 10.40 29.02
C ARG A 56 10.93 9.75 28.82
N VAL A 57 11.14 9.07 27.70
CA VAL A 57 12.38 8.31 27.43
C VAL A 57 13.47 9.18 26.79
N LEU A 58 13.11 10.04 25.83
CA LEU A 58 14.07 10.77 24.98
C LEU A 58 14.24 12.24 25.39
N GLY A 59 13.33 12.78 26.21
CA GLY A 59 13.28 14.18 26.63
C GLY A 59 12.43 15.07 25.71
N ASP A 60 11.82 16.11 26.28
CA ASP A 60 10.80 16.93 25.61
C ASP A 60 11.29 17.65 24.35
N ALA A 61 12.49 18.24 24.39
CA ALA A 61 13.02 19.05 23.30
C ALA A 61 13.37 18.23 22.04
N ALA A 62 13.47 16.89 22.18
CA ALA A 62 13.88 16.00 21.11
C ALA A 62 12.71 15.26 20.46
N VAL A 63 11.45 15.57 20.84
CA VAL A 63 10.26 14.84 20.37
C VAL A 63 9.24 15.80 19.79
N THR A 64 8.80 15.47 18.58
CA THR A 64 7.62 16.03 17.93
C THR A 64 6.69 14.89 17.52
N TYR A 65 5.43 15.20 17.22
CA TYR A 65 4.45 14.18 16.84
C TYR A 65 3.62 14.61 15.64
N ILE A 66 3.03 13.61 14.98
CA ILE A 66 2.02 13.79 13.95
C ILE A 66 0.77 13.05 14.41
N ASN A 67 -0.36 13.74 14.45
CA ASN A 67 -1.60 13.17 14.95
C ASN A 67 -2.21 12.21 13.93
N HIS A 68 -2.60 11.01 14.38
CA HIS A 68 -3.31 10.04 13.55
C HIS A 68 -4.57 10.61 12.87
N VAL A 69 -5.36 11.44 13.58
CA VAL A 69 -6.59 12.04 13.05
C VAL A 69 -6.34 13.10 11.98
N GLU A 70 -5.12 13.63 11.90
CA GLU A 70 -4.71 14.51 10.80
C GLU A 70 -4.36 13.70 9.54
N LEU A 71 -3.79 12.50 9.72
CA LEU A 71 -3.25 11.69 8.63
C LEU A 71 -4.35 11.01 7.81
N ILE A 72 -5.31 10.36 8.47
CA ILE A 72 -6.31 9.53 7.76
C ILE A 72 -7.13 10.39 6.78
N PRO A 73 -7.87 11.44 7.20
CA PRO A 73 -8.73 12.19 6.28
C PRO A 73 -7.97 12.88 5.15
N ARG A 74 -6.67 13.12 5.33
CA ARG A 74 -5.82 13.81 4.36
C ARG A 74 -5.21 12.88 3.33
N PHE A 75 -4.87 11.64 3.70
CA PHE A 75 -4.03 10.78 2.87
C PHE A 75 -4.60 9.38 2.57
N GLY A 76 -5.66 8.93 3.24
CA GLY A 76 -6.16 7.57 3.06
C GLY A 76 -7.53 7.27 3.67
N GLY A 77 -7.99 6.02 3.55
CA GLY A 77 -9.23 5.54 4.17
C GLY A 77 -9.04 4.92 5.55
N SER A 78 -7.85 4.37 5.81
CA SER A 78 -7.49 3.70 7.05
C SER A 78 -5.97 3.75 7.29
N ALA A 79 -5.54 3.41 8.51
CA ALA A 79 -4.12 3.30 8.85
C ALA A 79 -3.39 2.31 7.94
N LEU A 80 -3.98 1.13 7.74
CA LEU A 80 -3.41 0.08 6.91
C LEU A 80 -3.28 0.51 5.45
N ASP A 81 -4.33 1.13 4.89
CA ASP A 81 -4.29 1.64 3.52
C ASP A 81 -3.18 2.67 3.34
N LEU A 82 -3.03 3.58 4.31
CA LEU A 82 -2.00 4.61 4.25
C LEU A 82 -0.60 4.00 4.34
N ALA A 83 -0.36 3.10 5.30
CA ALA A 83 0.90 2.39 5.45
C ALA A 83 1.25 1.57 4.19
N MET A 84 0.29 0.88 3.59
CA MET A 84 0.48 0.16 2.32
C MET A 84 0.78 1.10 1.15
N ASN A 85 0.12 2.25 1.07
CA ASN A 85 0.37 3.24 0.01
C ASN A 85 1.76 3.86 0.12
N TRP A 86 2.19 4.19 1.34
CA TRP A 86 3.56 4.61 1.62
C TRP A 86 4.56 3.51 1.30
N TYR A 87 4.28 2.27 1.68
CA TYR A 87 5.13 1.15 1.37
C TYR A 87 5.34 0.94 -0.14
N ARG A 88 4.27 1.05 -0.92
CA ARG A 88 4.30 0.88 -2.39
C ARG A 88 4.82 2.12 -3.12
N GLY A 89 5.02 3.24 -2.43
CA GLY A 89 5.48 4.49 -3.03
C GLY A 89 4.46 5.10 -4.01
N HIS A 90 3.17 4.84 -3.83
CA HIS A 90 2.12 5.39 -4.70
C HIS A 90 1.74 6.83 -4.30
N ALA A 91 1.07 7.53 -5.22
CA ALA A 91 0.52 8.89 -5.04
C ALA A 91 1.54 10.01 -4.75
N PRO A 92 2.30 10.47 -5.76
CA PRO A 92 3.31 11.53 -5.61
C PRO A 92 2.81 12.81 -4.92
N LYS A 93 1.56 13.21 -5.18
CA LYS A 93 0.95 14.38 -4.51
C LYS A 93 0.83 14.18 -2.99
N ALA A 94 0.33 13.02 -2.56
CA ALA A 94 0.20 12.69 -1.14
C ALA A 94 1.58 12.62 -0.46
N LEU A 95 2.58 12.06 -1.14
CA LEU A 95 3.96 12.03 -0.64
C LEU A 95 4.54 13.44 -0.47
N ASN A 96 4.28 14.34 -1.42
CA ASN A 96 4.75 15.73 -1.33
C ASN A 96 4.10 16.48 -0.17
N GLU A 97 2.79 16.30 0.02
CA GLU A 97 2.05 16.90 1.12
C GLU A 97 2.46 16.35 2.49
N MET A 98 2.69 15.04 2.60
CA MET A 98 3.22 14.41 3.82
C MET A 98 4.65 14.88 4.11
N GLY A 99 5.49 15.05 3.09
CA GLY A 99 6.84 15.62 3.23
C GLY A 99 6.82 17.08 3.71
N ALA A 100 5.86 17.88 3.23
CA ALA A 100 5.65 19.25 3.70
C ALA A 100 5.15 19.28 5.15
N LEU A 101 4.24 18.37 5.51
CA LEU A 101 3.79 18.20 6.89
C LEU A 101 4.98 17.84 7.80
N LEU A 102 5.77 16.83 7.44
CA LEU A 102 6.96 16.43 8.19
C LEU A 102 7.92 17.62 8.41
N LYS A 103 8.23 18.41 7.37
CA LYS A 103 9.05 19.62 7.50
C LYS A 103 8.48 20.61 8.50
N SER A 104 7.18 20.89 8.41
CA SER A 104 6.52 21.84 9.33
C SER A 104 6.62 21.42 10.79
N ARG A 105 6.60 20.10 11.07
CA ARG A 105 6.72 19.54 12.43
C ARG A 105 8.16 19.55 12.97
N LEU A 106 9.15 19.59 12.09
CA LEU A 106 10.57 19.70 12.44
C LEU A 106 11.04 21.14 12.60
N GLY A 107 10.30 22.13 12.07
CA GLY A 107 10.66 23.54 12.16
C GLY A 107 12.00 23.83 11.49
N GLU A 108 12.93 24.42 12.24
CA GLU A 108 14.30 24.74 11.78
C GLU A 108 15.23 23.50 11.74
N PHE A 109 14.80 22.35 12.28
CA PHE A 109 15.64 21.15 12.32
C PHE A 109 15.80 20.56 10.91
N ALA A 110 17.03 20.62 10.38
CA ALA A 110 17.42 20.03 9.11
C ALA A 110 18.31 18.80 9.36
N PRO A 111 17.80 17.55 9.19
CA PRO A 111 18.59 16.35 9.41
C PRO A 111 19.69 16.17 8.36
N ASP A 112 20.77 15.49 8.75
CA ASP A 112 21.82 15.00 7.85
C ASP A 112 21.53 13.54 7.42
N VAL A 113 20.72 12.81 8.20
CA VAL A 113 20.29 11.42 7.96
C VAL A 113 18.93 11.18 8.61
N CYS A 114 18.12 10.32 8.00
CA CYS A 114 16.91 9.78 8.62
C CYS A 114 17.08 8.29 8.94
N ILE A 115 16.69 7.87 10.15
CA ILE A 115 16.51 6.47 10.53
C ILE A 115 15.02 6.25 10.75
N THR A 116 14.40 5.37 9.96
CA THR A 116 12.96 5.12 10.00
C THR A 116 12.64 3.68 10.40
N PHE A 117 11.60 3.52 11.22
CA PHE A 117 11.07 2.22 11.67
C PHE A 117 9.85 1.76 10.84
N SER A 118 9.57 2.47 9.75
CA SER A 118 8.44 2.21 8.85
C SER A 118 8.72 2.76 7.45
N PRO A 119 7.87 2.48 6.47
CA PRO A 119 8.01 3.04 5.13
C PRO A 119 7.77 4.55 5.15
N ALA A 120 8.81 5.32 4.86
CA ALA A 120 8.76 6.78 4.89
C ALA A 120 9.23 7.42 3.58
N PRO A 121 8.64 7.07 2.41
CA PRO A 121 9.11 7.57 1.11
C PRO A 121 9.04 9.10 0.98
N PHE A 122 8.12 9.76 1.69
CA PHE A 122 7.97 11.22 1.75
C PHE A 122 9.17 11.93 2.40
N VAL A 123 10.03 11.21 3.14
CA VAL A 123 11.30 11.77 3.66
C VAL A 123 12.19 12.21 2.51
N LYS A 124 12.22 11.47 1.39
CA LYS A 124 12.99 11.87 0.19
C LYS A 124 12.43 13.12 -0.47
N THR A 125 11.12 13.37 -0.36
CA THR A 125 10.55 14.65 -0.82
C THR A 125 10.89 15.79 0.14
N ALA A 126 10.84 15.55 1.45
CA ALA A 126 11.22 16.55 2.42
C ALA A 126 12.72 16.88 2.30
N PHE A 127 13.59 15.89 2.33
CA PHE A 127 15.02 16.05 2.41
C PHE A 127 15.70 15.23 1.29
N PRO A 128 15.76 15.74 0.06
CA PRO A 128 16.21 14.97 -1.11
C PRO A 128 17.71 14.62 -1.09
N ARG A 129 18.49 15.21 -0.19
CA ARG A 129 19.95 15.05 -0.10
C ARG A 129 20.41 14.36 1.17
N ILE A 130 19.54 13.59 1.84
CA ILE A 130 19.91 12.82 3.02
C ILE A 130 19.67 11.33 2.77
N PRO A 131 20.52 10.44 3.32
CA PRO A 131 20.22 9.01 3.33
C PRO A 131 19.03 8.73 4.25
N THR A 132 18.21 7.77 3.86
CA THR A 132 17.14 7.20 4.71
C THR A 132 17.50 5.75 5.00
N LEU A 133 17.75 5.44 6.27
CA LEU A 133 18.09 4.11 6.75
C LEU A 133 16.87 3.49 7.41
N TYR A 134 16.42 2.36 6.89
CA TYR A 134 15.27 1.62 7.37
C TYR A 134 15.74 0.63 8.42
N PHE A 135 15.38 0.88 9.69
CA PHE A 135 15.67 -0.03 10.77
C PHE A 135 14.54 -1.04 10.95
N GLU A 136 14.92 -2.31 11.09
CA GLU A 136 14.00 -3.37 11.47
C GLU A 136 14.79 -4.49 12.20
N LEU A 137 14.06 -5.33 12.92
CA LEU A 137 14.59 -6.56 13.50
C LEU A 137 15.08 -7.50 12.39
N GLY A 138 16.23 -8.11 12.65
CA GLY A 138 16.94 -8.94 11.69
C GLY A 138 16.47 -10.39 11.65
N LEU A 139 17.40 -11.28 11.27
CA LEU A 139 17.14 -12.72 11.21
C LEU A 139 16.65 -13.27 12.56
N PHE A 140 17.15 -12.70 13.65
CA PHE A 140 16.84 -13.07 15.02
C PHE A 140 16.22 -11.89 15.77
N SER A 141 15.06 -12.12 16.38
CA SER A 141 14.31 -11.08 17.11
C SER A 141 14.00 -11.42 18.56
N ARG A 142 14.25 -12.67 18.97
CA ARG A 142 13.86 -13.21 20.28
C ARG A 142 14.66 -14.48 20.58
N LEU A 143 14.69 -14.84 21.87
CA LEU A 143 15.25 -16.10 22.35
C LEU A 143 14.71 -17.29 21.54
N PRO A 144 15.49 -18.36 21.34
CA PRO A 144 16.80 -18.62 21.92
C PRO A 144 17.95 -17.90 21.21
N PHE A 145 17.67 -17.20 20.11
CA PHE A 145 18.68 -16.44 19.38
C PHE A 145 18.87 -15.02 19.97
N PRO A 146 20.06 -14.42 19.85
CA PRO A 146 20.29 -13.03 20.22
C PRO A 146 19.48 -12.11 19.32
N MET A 147 19.04 -10.97 19.85
CA MET A 147 18.40 -9.97 19.00
C MET A 147 19.39 -9.40 18.00
N THR A 148 18.94 -9.29 16.76
CA THR A 148 19.67 -8.69 15.64
C THR A 148 18.82 -7.59 15.02
N GLY A 149 19.46 -6.62 14.38
CA GLY A 149 18.79 -5.60 13.56
C GLY A 149 19.55 -5.34 12.28
N TYR A 150 18.94 -4.60 11.37
CA TYR A 150 19.62 -4.06 10.20
C TYR A 150 19.22 -2.60 10.00
N LEU A 151 20.05 -1.88 9.23
CA LEU A 151 19.79 -0.55 8.74
C LEU A 151 19.90 -0.64 7.22
N ASP A 152 18.78 -0.71 6.51
CA ASP A 152 18.80 -0.86 5.05
C ASP A 152 18.72 0.52 4.38
N PRO A 153 19.56 0.86 3.38
CA PRO A 153 19.53 2.19 2.74
C PRO A 153 18.48 2.31 1.64
N LEU A 154 17.85 1.21 1.21
CA LEU A 154 16.86 1.19 0.14
C LEU A 154 15.43 1.11 0.66
N GLY A 155 15.16 0.26 1.65
CA GLY A 155 13.80 0.03 2.13
C GLY A 155 13.63 -1.21 3.01
N MET A 156 12.37 -1.55 3.27
CA MET A 156 11.98 -2.73 4.05
C MET A 156 11.38 -3.82 3.16
N PHE A 157 11.51 -5.07 3.57
CA PHE A 157 10.95 -6.24 2.88
C PHE A 157 11.30 -6.27 1.37
N ASN A 158 10.33 -6.20 0.44
CA ASN A 158 10.59 -6.24 -1.01
C ASN A 158 11.26 -4.96 -1.56
N ASN A 159 11.33 -3.88 -0.77
CA ASN A 159 12.06 -2.66 -1.11
C ASN A 159 13.49 -2.66 -0.53
N SER A 160 13.86 -3.68 0.24
CA SER A 160 15.19 -3.79 0.85
C SER A 160 16.29 -4.03 -0.18
N TYR A 161 17.53 -3.71 0.20
CA TYR A 161 18.72 -4.11 -0.51
C TYR A 161 18.80 -5.62 -0.70
N PHE A 162 18.44 -6.38 0.35
CA PHE A 162 18.44 -7.85 0.31
C PHE A 162 17.56 -8.40 -0.82
N PHE A 163 16.36 -7.84 -1.02
CA PHE A 163 15.48 -8.25 -2.11
C PHE A 163 15.91 -7.69 -3.46
N ASN A 164 16.18 -6.39 -3.54
CA ASN A 164 16.51 -5.72 -4.81
C ASN A 164 17.81 -6.23 -5.44
N ASN A 165 18.72 -6.79 -4.62
CA ASN A 165 19.97 -7.39 -5.08
C ASN A 165 19.96 -8.92 -5.05
N LYS A 166 18.80 -9.58 -4.99
CA LYS A 166 18.69 -11.03 -4.84
C LYS A 166 19.50 -11.83 -5.86
N GLY A 167 19.53 -11.41 -7.13
CA GLY A 167 20.30 -12.08 -8.18
C GLY A 167 21.82 -12.04 -7.94
N ARG A 168 22.31 -10.96 -7.34
CA ARG A 168 23.72 -10.77 -6.98
C ARG A 168 24.06 -11.50 -5.68
N ILE A 169 23.21 -11.40 -4.67
CA ILE A 169 23.37 -12.08 -3.38
C ILE A 169 23.33 -13.61 -3.55
N ARG A 170 22.51 -14.15 -4.45
CA ARG A 170 22.52 -15.58 -4.80
C ARG A 170 23.81 -16.04 -5.49
N LYS A 171 24.54 -15.14 -6.14
CA LYS A 171 25.84 -15.43 -6.77
C LYS A 171 27.02 -15.19 -5.83
N PHE A 172 26.76 -14.66 -4.64
CA PHE A 172 27.77 -14.51 -3.62
C PHE A 172 28.42 -15.87 -3.31
N VAL A 173 29.72 -15.85 -3.01
CA VAL A 173 30.49 -17.02 -2.59
C VAL A 173 31.09 -16.68 -1.25
N ALA A 174 30.67 -17.39 -0.21
CA ALA A 174 31.18 -17.20 1.14
C ALA A 174 32.62 -17.73 1.23
N ASP A 175 33.49 -16.99 1.91
CA ASP A 175 34.83 -17.49 2.23
C ASP A 175 34.83 -18.39 3.47
N GLU A 176 36.00 -18.89 3.86
CA GLU A 176 36.14 -19.82 4.98
C GLU A 176 35.63 -19.24 6.31
N GLU A 177 35.94 -17.97 6.61
CA GLU A 177 35.48 -17.31 7.85
C GLU A 177 33.95 -17.17 7.89
N GLU A 178 33.33 -16.84 6.76
CA GLU A 178 31.89 -16.67 6.67
C GLU A 178 31.13 -17.99 6.71
N GLN A 179 31.71 -19.05 6.15
CA GLN A 179 31.20 -20.41 6.30
C GLN A 179 31.32 -20.88 7.75
N GLU A 180 32.43 -20.57 8.40
CA GLU A 180 32.64 -20.89 9.81
C GLU A 180 31.65 -20.18 10.72
N LEU A 181 31.35 -18.90 10.46
CA LEU A 181 30.29 -18.18 11.17
C LEU A 181 28.94 -18.89 11.08
N VAL A 182 28.58 -19.41 9.90
CA VAL A 182 27.34 -20.18 9.72
C VAL A 182 27.36 -21.46 10.57
N ASN A 183 28.50 -22.17 10.59
CA ASN A 183 28.65 -23.40 11.36
C ASN A 183 28.53 -23.14 12.86
N ILE A 184 29.23 -22.12 13.38
CA ILE A 184 29.19 -21.73 14.79
C ILE A 184 27.78 -21.36 15.23
N VAL A 185 27.06 -20.54 14.44
CA VAL A 185 25.67 -20.20 14.74
C VAL A 185 24.78 -21.45 14.75
N ARG A 186 25.01 -22.42 13.86
CA ARG A 186 24.25 -23.67 13.88
C ARG A 186 24.60 -24.54 15.09
N GLU A 187 25.89 -24.70 15.38
CA GLU A 187 26.39 -25.53 16.48
C GLU A 187 25.88 -25.02 17.82
N ILE A 188 26.03 -23.73 18.10
CA ILE A 188 25.63 -23.12 19.38
C ILE A 188 24.11 -23.22 19.57
N TYR A 189 23.34 -22.74 18.60
CA TYR A 189 21.90 -22.56 18.84
C TYR A 189 21.08 -23.79 18.49
N LEU A 190 21.38 -24.52 17.42
CA LEU A 190 20.53 -25.65 17.02
C LEU A 190 20.72 -26.85 17.94
N SER A 191 21.94 -27.07 18.44
CA SER A 191 22.19 -28.11 19.44
C SER A 191 21.40 -27.85 20.72
N LYS A 192 21.46 -26.61 21.25
CA LYS A 192 20.70 -26.19 22.42
C LYS A 192 19.20 -26.32 22.22
N ILE A 193 18.69 -25.87 21.07
CA ILE A 193 17.26 -26.01 20.74
C ILE A 193 16.84 -27.49 20.76
N SER A 194 17.62 -28.39 20.14
CA SER A 194 17.27 -29.82 20.07
C SER A 194 17.38 -30.52 21.42
N GLN A 195 18.37 -30.16 22.24
CA GLN A 195 18.59 -30.75 23.58
C GLN A 195 17.50 -30.33 24.57
N SER A 196 17.07 -29.06 24.51
CA SER A 196 16.11 -28.47 25.46
C SER A 196 14.69 -28.35 24.89
N ASN A 197 14.37 -29.07 23.81
CA ASN A 197 13.12 -28.90 23.07
C ASN A 197 11.88 -29.34 23.90
N PRO A 198 11.05 -28.39 24.38
CA PRO A 198 9.89 -28.73 25.21
C PRO A 198 8.73 -29.35 24.40
N LEU A 199 8.78 -29.29 23.07
CA LEU A 199 7.74 -29.81 22.18
C LEU A 199 8.03 -31.22 21.67
N LYS A 200 9.21 -31.77 21.95
CA LYS A 200 9.75 -32.96 21.27
C LYS A 200 8.82 -34.17 21.32
N GLU A 201 8.41 -34.59 22.51
CA GLU A 201 7.60 -35.80 22.67
C GLU A 201 6.17 -35.59 22.18
N THR A 202 5.59 -34.42 22.45
CA THR A 202 4.26 -34.04 21.95
C THR A 202 4.21 -34.08 20.43
N ILE A 203 5.16 -33.43 19.75
CA ILE A 203 5.15 -33.30 18.30
C ILE A 203 5.49 -34.63 17.63
N LYS A 204 6.47 -35.39 18.14
CA LYS A 204 6.74 -36.74 17.62
C LYS A 204 5.51 -37.64 17.66
N THR A 205 4.74 -37.56 18.74
CA THR A 205 3.51 -38.36 18.89
C THR A 205 2.46 -37.97 17.85
N GLN A 206 2.28 -36.67 17.59
CA GLN A 206 1.33 -36.16 16.60
C GLN A 206 1.76 -36.48 15.16
N LEU A 207 3.07 -36.55 14.89
CA LEU A 207 3.62 -36.76 13.55
C LEU A 207 3.73 -38.23 13.12
N LYS A 208 3.50 -39.19 14.03
CA LYS A 208 3.78 -40.61 13.80
C LYS A 208 3.07 -41.21 12.57
N ASP A 209 1.90 -40.67 12.21
CA ASP A 209 1.04 -41.20 11.13
C ASP A 209 1.21 -40.44 9.81
N PHE A 210 2.06 -39.41 9.77
CA PHE A 210 2.30 -38.59 8.59
C PHE A 210 3.64 -38.92 7.93
N LYS A 211 3.68 -38.84 6.60
CA LYS A 211 4.93 -39.11 5.85
C LYS A 211 5.90 -37.94 5.87
N SER A 212 5.38 -36.74 6.06
CA SER A 212 6.12 -35.48 6.06
C SER A 212 5.36 -34.47 6.89
N ALA A 213 6.04 -33.39 7.31
CA ALA A 213 5.43 -32.32 8.05
C ALA A 213 5.86 -30.96 7.52
N ILE A 214 4.94 -30.00 7.56
CA ILE A 214 5.19 -28.61 7.22
C ILE A 214 4.86 -27.70 8.39
N LEU A 215 5.65 -26.64 8.53
CA LEU A 215 5.40 -25.56 9.46
C LEU A 215 4.73 -24.40 8.72
N VAL A 216 3.52 -24.02 9.13
CA VAL A 216 2.86 -22.80 8.68
C VAL A 216 3.10 -21.72 9.72
N ALA A 217 4.04 -20.82 9.43
CA ALA A 217 4.39 -19.71 10.31
C ALA A 217 3.46 -18.53 10.02
N LEU A 218 2.37 -18.46 10.80
CA LEU A 218 1.38 -17.40 10.72
C LEU A 218 1.93 -16.12 11.35
N GLN A 219 1.60 -14.99 10.73
CA GLN A 219 1.95 -13.66 11.20
C GLN A 219 0.70 -13.00 11.80
N PHE A 220 0.66 -11.68 11.89
CA PHE A 220 -0.54 -10.93 12.24
C PHE A 220 -1.01 -10.16 11.00
N SER A 221 -2.32 -10.12 10.78
CA SER A 221 -2.96 -9.30 9.74
C SER A 221 -3.06 -7.84 10.16
N GLN A 222 -3.55 -6.99 9.25
CA GLN A 222 -3.70 -5.55 9.46
C GLN A 222 -2.38 -4.85 9.76
N PHE A 223 -1.32 -5.31 9.11
CA PHE A 223 0.00 -4.71 9.18
C PHE A 223 0.68 -4.81 7.83
N TYR A 224 1.18 -3.69 7.30
CA TYR A 224 1.74 -3.63 5.95
C TYR A 224 2.82 -4.72 5.71
N GLY A 225 3.58 -5.11 6.75
CA GLY A 225 4.59 -6.15 6.67
C GLY A 225 4.06 -7.53 6.29
N TYR A 226 2.76 -7.81 6.47
CA TYR A 226 2.07 -8.98 5.91
C TYR A 226 1.20 -8.58 4.71
N ASP A 227 0.28 -7.64 4.90
CA ASP A 227 -0.81 -7.33 3.96
C ASP A 227 -0.30 -6.78 2.62
N ALA A 228 0.86 -6.11 2.59
CA ALA A 228 1.45 -5.65 1.33
C ALA A 228 2.07 -6.78 0.49
N HIS A 229 2.28 -7.96 1.08
CA HIS A 229 3.02 -9.09 0.51
C HIS A 229 2.17 -10.34 0.28
N ALA A 230 1.08 -10.48 1.03
CA ALA A 230 0.22 -11.65 1.01
C ALA A 230 -0.70 -11.67 -0.22
N LYS A 231 -1.08 -12.88 -0.64
CA LYS A 231 -2.20 -13.09 -1.59
C LYS A 231 -3.56 -13.15 -0.89
N TYR A 232 -3.56 -13.28 0.44
CA TYR A 232 -4.74 -13.49 1.26
C TYR A 232 -5.01 -12.25 2.11
N VAL A 233 -6.29 -12.00 2.37
CA VAL A 233 -6.73 -10.89 3.21
C VAL A 233 -6.24 -11.05 4.64
N ASP A 234 -6.28 -12.28 5.16
CA ASP A 234 -5.80 -12.58 6.50
C ASP A 234 -5.06 -13.93 6.59
N GLN A 235 -4.58 -14.24 7.79
CA GLN A 235 -3.85 -15.46 8.09
C GLN A 235 -4.72 -16.71 8.13
N TYR A 236 -6.01 -16.56 8.44
CA TYR A 236 -6.95 -17.67 8.53
C TYR A 236 -7.26 -18.20 7.11
N ASP A 237 -7.52 -17.30 6.17
CA ASP A 237 -7.69 -17.63 4.75
C ASP A 237 -6.43 -18.29 4.16
N MET A 238 -5.25 -17.79 4.54
CA MET A 238 -3.99 -18.42 4.15
C MET A 238 -3.89 -19.85 4.69
N LEU A 239 -4.22 -20.06 5.97
CA LEU A 239 -4.18 -21.39 6.59
C LEU A 239 -5.18 -22.35 5.94
N LEU A 240 -6.40 -21.90 5.66
CA LEU A 240 -7.40 -22.69 4.93
C LEU A 240 -6.88 -23.09 3.54
N HIS A 241 -6.28 -22.15 2.81
CA HIS A 241 -5.66 -22.45 1.53
C HIS A 241 -4.56 -23.52 1.66
N VAL A 242 -3.72 -23.44 2.68
CA VAL A 242 -2.68 -24.45 2.92
C VAL A 242 -3.30 -25.82 3.18
N LEU A 243 -4.27 -25.91 4.08
CA LEU A 243 -4.93 -27.16 4.45
C LEU A 243 -5.67 -27.82 3.26
N GLU A 244 -6.27 -27.02 2.39
CA GLU A 244 -6.97 -27.50 1.18
C GLU A 244 -6.01 -27.92 0.04
N LYS A 245 -4.76 -27.47 0.05
CA LYS A 245 -3.79 -27.74 -1.04
C LYS A 245 -2.70 -28.73 -0.67
N VAL A 246 -2.41 -28.88 0.60
CA VAL A 246 -1.39 -29.81 1.08
C VAL A 246 -1.95 -31.24 1.08
N PRO A 247 -1.18 -32.23 0.60
CA PRO A 247 -1.58 -33.63 0.64
C PRO A 247 -2.02 -34.07 2.05
N PRO A 248 -3.06 -34.91 2.19
CA PRO A 248 -3.57 -35.31 3.51
C PRO A 248 -2.58 -36.19 4.31
N ASP A 249 -1.56 -36.77 3.66
CA ASP A 249 -0.48 -37.51 4.32
C ASP A 249 0.66 -36.62 4.82
N PHE A 250 0.52 -35.30 4.71
CA PHE A 250 1.43 -34.30 5.27
C PHE A 250 0.79 -33.62 6.47
N ALA A 251 1.47 -33.66 7.61
CA ALA A 251 1.10 -32.88 8.77
C ALA A 251 1.27 -31.38 8.50
N VAL A 252 0.28 -30.58 8.88
CA VAL A 252 0.27 -29.11 8.80
C VAL A 252 0.28 -28.55 10.22
N ILE A 253 1.46 -28.17 10.70
CA ILE A 253 1.62 -27.56 12.03
C ILE A 253 1.50 -26.04 11.90
N ALA A 254 0.43 -25.47 12.44
CA ALA A 254 0.21 -24.03 12.39
C ALA A 254 0.69 -23.34 13.67
N VAL A 255 1.54 -22.32 13.53
CA VAL A 255 2.06 -21.54 14.65
C VAL A 255 1.68 -20.07 14.48
N GLU A 256 1.01 -19.53 15.48
CA GLU A 256 0.61 -18.12 15.55
C GLU A 256 1.75 -17.23 16.02
N HIS A 257 1.66 -15.92 15.76
CA HIS A 257 2.55 -14.98 16.42
C HIS A 257 2.29 -14.99 17.94
N PRO A 258 3.30 -15.08 18.81
CA PRO A 258 3.10 -15.33 20.24
C PRO A 258 2.39 -14.20 20.99
N GLN A 259 2.42 -12.98 20.45
CA GLN A 259 1.71 -11.83 21.04
C GLN A 259 0.35 -11.58 20.40
N TYR A 260 0.06 -12.20 19.25
CA TYR A 260 -1.08 -11.86 18.42
C TYR A 260 -1.71 -13.13 17.86
N HIS A 261 -2.53 -13.75 18.69
CA HIS A 261 -3.30 -14.92 18.32
C HIS A 261 -4.41 -14.55 17.34
N ILE A 262 -4.65 -15.43 16.39
CA ILE A 262 -5.58 -15.29 15.27
C ILE A 262 -6.58 -16.45 15.21
N LEU A 263 -6.26 -17.60 15.80
CA LEU A 263 -7.12 -18.79 15.81
C LEU A 263 -7.90 -18.84 17.12
N TYR A 264 -9.16 -18.43 17.14
CA TYR A 264 -9.98 -18.62 18.35
C TYR A 264 -10.32 -20.10 18.58
N GLN A 265 -10.80 -20.45 19.77
CA GLN A 265 -11.08 -21.85 20.13
C GLN A 265 -12.05 -22.51 19.13
N ASP A 266 -13.08 -21.80 18.67
CA ASP A 266 -14.04 -22.30 17.68
C ASP A 266 -13.37 -22.59 16.34
N ALA A 267 -12.45 -21.72 15.90
CA ALA A 267 -11.67 -21.93 14.69
C ALA A 267 -10.76 -23.16 14.81
N ILE A 268 -10.09 -23.33 15.95
CA ILE A 268 -9.24 -24.51 16.22
C ILE A 268 -10.07 -25.78 16.19
N SER A 269 -11.20 -25.80 16.89
CA SER A 269 -12.11 -26.95 16.93
C SER A 269 -12.60 -27.30 15.52
N HIS A 270 -13.07 -26.30 14.76
CA HIS A 270 -13.52 -26.50 13.39
C HIS A 270 -12.43 -27.05 12.47
N LEU A 271 -11.22 -26.48 12.52
CA LEU A 271 -10.10 -26.92 11.70
C LEU A 271 -9.65 -28.35 12.07
N THR A 272 -9.63 -28.67 13.36
CA THR A 272 -9.24 -30.00 13.86
C THR A 272 -10.25 -31.07 13.44
N GLU A 273 -11.54 -30.76 13.47
CA GLU A 273 -12.60 -31.68 13.03
C GLU A 273 -12.60 -31.87 11.50
N ARG A 274 -12.31 -30.81 10.74
CA ARG A 274 -12.39 -30.83 9.27
C ARG A 274 -11.14 -31.41 8.61
N TYR A 275 -9.96 -31.11 9.14
CA TYR A 275 -8.69 -31.45 8.51
C TYR A 275 -7.87 -32.36 9.43
N ASN A 276 -7.90 -33.67 9.17
CA ASN A 276 -7.17 -34.66 9.97
C ASN A 276 -5.66 -34.42 10.03
N ASN A 277 -5.12 -33.66 9.07
CA ASN A 277 -3.71 -33.30 9.00
C ASN A 277 -3.37 -31.95 9.63
N PHE A 278 -4.35 -31.23 10.19
CA PHE A 278 -4.11 -30.01 10.97
C PHE A 278 -3.60 -30.36 12.36
N ILE A 279 -2.42 -29.85 12.72
CA ILE A 279 -1.82 -30.03 14.04
C ILE A 279 -1.72 -28.68 14.73
N TRP A 280 -2.44 -28.58 15.85
CA TRP A 280 -2.32 -27.47 16.78
C TRP A 280 -2.37 -28.01 18.21
N VAL A 281 -1.46 -27.56 19.06
CA VAL A 281 -1.44 -27.89 20.49
C VAL A 281 -1.30 -26.61 21.32
N PRO A 282 -1.90 -26.53 22.52
CA PRO A 282 -1.87 -25.31 23.34
C PRO A 282 -0.45 -24.79 23.64
N GLN A 283 0.53 -25.69 23.75
CA GLN A 283 1.93 -25.37 24.01
C GLN A 283 2.55 -24.46 22.93
N LEU A 284 1.99 -24.45 21.71
CA LEU A 284 2.46 -23.57 20.64
C LEU A 284 2.24 -22.08 20.96
N ARG A 285 1.25 -21.75 21.82
CA ARG A 285 1.04 -20.36 22.29
C ARG A 285 1.89 -19.99 23.48
N SER A 286 2.08 -20.93 24.40
CA SER A 286 2.81 -20.65 25.64
C SER A 286 4.32 -20.47 25.42
N LEU A 287 4.83 -20.90 24.26
CA LEU A 287 6.24 -20.78 23.90
C LEU A 287 6.46 -19.63 22.91
N PRO A 288 7.18 -18.55 23.32
CA PRO A 288 7.44 -17.39 22.46
C PRO A 288 8.14 -17.69 21.13
N SER A 289 8.78 -18.87 21.03
CA SER A 289 9.60 -19.33 19.90
C SER A 289 9.27 -20.75 19.49
N ALA A 290 7.97 -21.10 19.52
CA ALA A 290 7.48 -22.41 19.14
C ALA A 290 7.97 -22.84 17.73
N SER A 291 8.01 -21.92 16.77
CA SER A 291 8.49 -22.20 15.41
C SER A 291 9.91 -22.77 15.38
N GLN A 292 10.83 -22.24 16.19
CA GLN A 292 12.23 -22.68 16.23
C GLN A 292 12.35 -24.09 16.81
N TYR A 293 11.56 -24.43 17.82
CA TYR A 293 11.46 -25.79 18.38
C TYR A 293 10.82 -26.80 17.44
N LEU A 294 10.08 -26.35 16.42
CA LEU A 294 9.44 -27.22 15.43
C LEU A 294 10.31 -27.53 14.22
N MET A 295 11.36 -26.72 13.97
CA MET A 295 12.19 -26.84 12.77
C MET A 295 12.83 -28.23 12.59
N GLU A 296 13.19 -28.93 13.68
CA GLU A 296 13.78 -30.26 13.56
C GLU A 296 12.78 -31.34 13.09
N PHE A 297 11.47 -31.08 13.21
CA PHE A 297 10.41 -32.04 12.89
C PHE A 297 9.71 -31.80 11.54
N VAL A 298 10.00 -30.67 10.87
CA VAL A 298 9.35 -30.31 9.61
C VAL A 298 10.33 -30.37 8.44
N ASP A 299 9.81 -30.57 7.24
CA ASP A 299 10.58 -30.64 6.00
C ASP A 299 10.53 -29.32 5.22
N CYS A 300 9.44 -28.57 5.41
CA CYS A 300 9.17 -27.32 4.71
C CYS A 300 8.53 -26.29 5.66
N VAL A 301 8.89 -25.03 5.46
CA VAL A 301 8.27 -23.86 6.07
C VAL A 301 7.40 -23.17 5.02
N VAL A 302 6.19 -22.76 5.41
CA VAL A 302 5.25 -22.00 4.60
C VAL A 302 4.91 -20.70 5.33
N THR A 303 5.09 -19.56 4.67
CA THR A 303 4.79 -18.23 5.24
C THR A 303 4.68 -17.17 4.13
N VAL A 304 4.51 -15.91 4.48
CA VAL A 304 4.54 -14.77 3.52
C VAL A 304 5.80 -13.93 3.70
N SER A 305 6.02 -13.41 4.90
CA SER A 305 7.12 -12.48 5.21
C SER A 305 7.66 -12.66 6.64
N SER A 306 7.35 -13.78 7.30
CA SER A 306 7.86 -14.06 8.64
C SER A 306 9.37 -14.28 8.61
N SER A 307 10.09 -13.78 9.63
CA SER A 307 11.52 -14.08 9.81
C SER A 307 11.79 -15.57 9.99
N VAL A 308 10.79 -16.35 10.44
CA VAL A 308 10.84 -17.82 10.48
C VAL A 308 11.16 -18.41 9.10
N GLY A 309 10.71 -17.76 8.03
CA GLY A 309 11.03 -18.14 6.66
C GLY A 309 12.52 -18.03 6.35
N LEU A 310 13.20 -16.95 6.76
CA LEU A 310 14.67 -16.85 6.62
C LEU A 310 15.39 -17.84 7.54
N GLN A 311 14.89 -18.04 8.75
CA GLN A 311 15.51 -18.95 9.73
C GLN A 311 15.51 -20.41 9.26
N SER A 312 14.62 -20.80 8.33
CA SER A 312 14.64 -22.13 7.68
C SER A 312 16.01 -22.50 7.09
N LEU A 313 16.82 -21.51 6.70
CA LEU A 313 18.19 -21.69 6.20
C LEU A 313 19.11 -22.36 7.23
N LEU A 314 18.91 -22.09 8.52
CA LEU A 314 19.75 -22.68 9.58
C LEU A 314 19.57 -24.20 9.65
N TRP A 315 18.35 -24.69 9.47
CA TRP A 315 18.02 -26.12 9.47
C TRP A 315 18.01 -26.76 8.08
N LYS A 316 18.40 -26.02 7.04
CA LYS A 316 18.36 -26.45 5.64
C LYS A 316 16.96 -26.94 5.21
N LYS A 317 15.92 -26.22 5.66
CA LYS A 317 14.51 -26.55 5.36
C LYS A 317 14.02 -25.80 4.14
N ARG A 318 13.09 -26.42 3.41
CA ARG A 318 12.47 -25.79 2.25
C ARG A 318 11.59 -24.62 2.67
N LEU A 319 11.44 -23.66 1.78
CA LEU A 319 10.63 -22.47 2.00
C LEU A 319 9.66 -22.26 0.85
N ILE A 320 8.37 -22.22 1.17
CA ILE A 320 7.32 -21.80 0.25
C ILE A 320 6.79 -20.45 0.72
N VAL A 321 6.82 -19.45 -0.16
CA VAL A 321 6.37 -18.09 0.12
C VAL A 321 5.02 -17.84 -0.57
N LEU A 322 3.94 -17.78 0.20
CA LEU A 322 2.58 -17.58 -0.34
C LEU A 322 2.25 -16.10 -0.59
N GLY A 323 3.11 -15.46 -1.36
CA GLY A 323 3.13 -14.02 -1.56
C GLY A 323 4.38 -13.59 -2.32
N ASN A 324 4.79 -12.35 -2.14
CA ASN A 324 6.05 -11.81 -2.64
C ASN A 324 6.66 -10.88 -1.59
N SER A 325 7.79 -11.29 -0.99
CA SER A 325 8.47 -10.53 0.06
C SER A 325 9.99 -10.67 -0.03
N HIS A 326 10.73 -10.11 0.92
CA HIS A 326 12.17 -10.33 1.05
C HIS A 326 12.58 -11.82 1.11
N LEU A 327 11.65 -12.72 1.47
CA LEU A 327 11.90 -14.17 1.48
C LEU A 327 12.11 -14.76 0.09
N ASP A 328 11.68 -14.09 -0.97
CA ASP A 328 11.86 -14.50 -2.36
C ASP A 328 13.34 -14.70 -2.72
N VAL A 329 14.27 -14.10 -1.98
CA VAL A 329 15.71 -14.35 -2.15
C VAL A 329 16.04 -15.83 -1.95
N VAL A 330 15.32 -16.53 -1.06
CA VAL A 330 15.58 -17.92 -0.68
C VAL A 330 14.37 -18.86 -0.84
N ALA A 331 13.23 -18.37 -1.32
CA ALA A 331 12.06 -19.19 -1.61
C ALA A 331 12.38 -20.32 -2.63
N ASP A 332 11.87 -21.52 -2.36
CA ASP A 332 11.91 -22.66 -3.30
C ASP A 332 10.67 -22.68 -4.21
N SER A 333 9.56 -22.07 -3.77
CA SER A 333 8.31 -21.97 -4.53
C SER A 333 7.40 -20.86 -3.98
N HIS A 334 6.41 -20.47 -4.79
CA HIS A 334 5.29 -19.60 -4.41
C HIS A 334 3.92 -20.31 -4.51
N ASP A 335 3.97 -21.63 -4.62
CA ASP A 335 2.85 -22.52 -4.84
C ASP A 335 3.05 -23.86 -4.10
N LEU A 336 1.95 -24.41 -3.60
CA LEU A 336 1.90 -25.65 -2.82
C LEU A 336 1.71 -26.90 -3.70
N GLY A 337 1.27 -26.76 -4.96
CA GLY A 337 0.84 -27.87 -5.81
C GLY A 337 1.94 -28.89 -6.12
N ASN A 338 3.22 -28.53 -5.90
CA ASN A 338 4.37 -29.39 -6.13
C ASN A 338 5.20 -29.66 -4.87
N ILE A 339 4.58 -29.65 -3.68
CA ILE A 339 5.30 -29.72 -2.40
C ILE A 339 6.18 -30.96 -2.24
N HIS A 340 5.74 -32.14 -2.69
CA HIS A 340 6.56 -33.36 -2.68
C HIS A 340 7.87 -33.16 -3.46
N ASN A 341 7.79 -32.56 -4.65
CA ASN A 341 8.94 -32.30 -5.50
C ASN A 341 9.87 -31.23 -4.88
N ILE A 342 9.31 -30.27 -4.14
CA ILE A 342 10.10 -29.24 -3.47
C ILE A 342 10.93 -29.84 -2.34
N ILE A 343 10.32 -30.67 -1.49
CA ILE A 343 10.98 -31.32 -0.36
C ILE A 343 12.04 -32.31 -0.82
N ALA A 344 11.78 -33.08 -1.88
CA ALA A 344 12.70 -34.08 -2.40
C ALA A 344 13.95 -33.50 -3.09
N LYS A 345 13.99 -32.20 -3.41
CA LYS A 345 15.17 -31.59 -4.06
C LYS A 345 16.39 -31.64 -3.16
N THR A 346 17.58 -31.62 -3.77
CA THR A 346 18.85 -31.43 -3.07
C THR A 346 19.03 -29.99 -2.59
N TRP A 347 19.64 -29.81 -1.41
CA TRP A 347 19.83 -28.48 -0.84
C TRP A 347 20.73 -27.60 -1.74
N PRO A 348 20.28 -26.41 -2.18
CA PRO A 348 21.07 -25.58 -3.09
C PRO A 348 22.22 -24.89 -2.35
N VAL A 349 23.45 -25.03 -2.87
CA VAL A 349 24.65 -24.40 -2.30
C VAL A 349 24.50 -22.87 -2.14
N TYR A 350 23.84 -22.20 -3.10
CA TYR A 350 23.67 -20.75 -3.03
C TYR A 350 22.94 -20.31 -1.74
N LYS A 351 22.08 -21.14 -1.15
CA LYS A 351 21.37 -20.80 0.09
C LYS A 351 22.31 -20.71 1.29
N GLU A 352 23.38 -21.51 1.31
CA GLU A 352 24.45 -21.38 2.31
C GLU A 352 25.15 -20.04 2.15
N ASN A 353 25.48 -19.66 0.92
CA ASN A 353 26.12 -18.37 0.63
C ASN A 353 25.20 -17.20 1.01
N VAL A 354 23.90 -17.30 0.74
CA VAL A 354 22.93 -16.27 1.14
C VAL A 354 22.87 -16.14 2.67
N LEU A 355 22.83 -17.26 3.41
CA LEU A 355 22.85 -17.24 4.87
C LEU A 355 24.13 -16.62 5.41
N ALA A 356 25.29 -17.03 4.88
CA ALA A 356 26.59 -16.48 5.23
C ALA A 356 26.66 -14.98 4.96
N TRP A 357 26.21 -14.52 3.78
CA TRP A 357 26.11 -13.11 3.45
C TRP A 357 25.22 -12.35 4.44
N HIS A 358 24.04 -12.90 4.76
CA HIS A 358 23.09 -12.27 5.66
C HIS A 358 23.65 -12.10 7.07
N LEU A 359 24.27 -13.14 7.64
CA LEU A 359 24.86 -13.13 8.99
C LEU A 359 26.11 -12.25 9.09
N SER A 360 26.91 -12.18 8.03
CA SER A 360 28.18 -11.44 8.05
C SER A 360 28.05 -9.96 7.68
N ARG A 361 27.00 -9.57 6.93
CA ARG A 361 26.91 -8.22 6.31
C ARG A 361 25.65 -7.45 6.62
N TYR A 362 24.51 -8.14 6.64
CA TYR A 362 23.19 -7.51 6.64
C TYR A 362 22.62 -7.37 8.05
N THR A 363 22.48 -8.48 8.76
CA THR A 363 21.97 -8.49 10.12
C THR A 363 23.09 -8.36 11.13
N ILE A 364 22.87 -7.55 12.15
CA ILE A 364 23.87 -7.18 13.14
C ILE A 364 23.33 -7.50 14.54
N PRO A 365 24.00 -8.34 15.33
CA PRO A 365 23.61 -8.56 16.72
C PRO A 365 23.58 -7.25 17.50
N PHE A 366 22.55 -7.04 18.33
CA PHE A 366 22.38 -5.79 19.07
C PHE A 366 23.56 -5.46 19.99
N GLY A 367 24.16 -6.49 20.61
CA GLY A 367 25.36 -6.31 21.43
C GLY A 367 26.55 -5.76 20.66
N LEU A 368 26.57 -5.92 19.32
CA LEU A 368 27.58 -5.31 18.46
C LEU A 368 27.09 -4.02 17.78
N LEU A 369 25.83 -3.95 17.36
CA LEU A 369 25.26 -2.77 16.70
C LEU A 369 25.36 -1.52 17.59
N PHE A 370 25.10 -1.69 18.88
CA PHE A 370 25.14 -0.61 19.87
C PHE A 370 26.47 -0.54 20.63
N ASP A 371 27.48 -1.32 20.21
CA ASP A 371 28.84 -1.21 20.72
C ASP A 371 29.53 0.03 20.15
N LYS A 372 30.61 0.46 20.81
CA LYS A 372 31.35 1.69 20.53
C LYS A 372 31.75 1.78 19.05
N GLY A 373 31.33 2.85 18.39
CA GLY A 373 31.69 3.27 17.04
C GLY A 373 30.94 2.57 15.90
N VAL A 374 30.21 1.49 16.16
CA VAL A 374 29.61 0.67 15.08
C VAL A 374 28.45 1.39 14.42
N LEU A 375 27.45 1.82 15.20
CA LEU A 375 26.31 2.57 14.68
C LEU A 375 26.73 3.89 14.02
N ALA A 376 27.62 4.64 14.66
CA ALA A 376 28.15 5.90 14.13
C ALA A 376 28.85 5.70 12.77
N SER A 377 29.70 4.66 12.66
CA SER A 377 30.37 4.32 11.41
C SER A 377 29.39 3.96 10.30
N ARG A 378 28.35 3.15 10.60
CA ARG A 378 27.31 2.80 9.62
C ARG A 378 26.57 4.03 9.10
N ILE A 379 26.21 4.96 9.97
CA ILE A 379 25.55 6.22 9.58
C ILE A 379 26.48 7.05 8.70
N GLN A 380 27.75 7.22 9.09
CA GLN A 380 28.71 7.99 8.31
C GLN A 380 28.95 7.38 6.93
N THR A 381 29.03 6.04 6.82
CA THR A 381 29.14 5.36 5.53
C THR A 381 27.93 5.62 4.64
N ALA A 382 26.71 5.66 5.19
CA ALA A 382 25.52 6.01 4.42
C ALA A 382 25.58 7.43 3.86
N ILE A 383 25.98 8.40 4.70
CA ILE A 383 26.14 9.80 4.31
C ILE A 383 27.18 9.92 3.18
N ASN A 384 28.37 9.35 3.38
CA ASN A 384 29.45 9.39 2.40
C ASN A 384 29.07 8.71 1.07
N SER A 385 28.29 7.61 1.12
CA SER A 385 27.85 6.90 -0.09
C SER A 385 26.89 7.75 -0.92
N LEU A 386 25.98 8.47 -0.26
CA LEU A 386 25.07 9.38 -0.95
C LEU A 386 25.81 10.58 -1.56
N GLU A 387 26.75 11.18 -0.82
CA GLU A 387 27.58 12.29 -1.32
C GLU A 387 28.42 11.90 -2.53
N ALA A 388 28.94 10.67 -2.53
CA ALA A 388 29.70 10.11 -3.66
C ALA A 388 28.82 9.70 -4.85
N GLN A 389 27.48 9.77 -4.74
CA GLN A 389 26.53 9.22 -5.71
C GLN A 389 26.81 7.75 -6.03
N ASP A 390 27.28 6.99 -5.03
CA ASP A 390 27.59 5.57 -5.20
C ASP A 390 26.30 4.76 -5.15
N GLU A 391 25.76 4.41 -6.33
CA GLU A 391 24.61 3.52 -6.45
C GLU A 391 24.94 2.09 -5.98
N ASN A 392 26.22 1.75 -5.84
CA ASN A 392 26.64 0.48 -5.31
C ASN A 392 26.81 0.53 -3.78
N TYR A 393 25.69 0.30 -3.07
CA TYR A 393 25.68 0.11 -1.63
C TYR A 393 26.43 -1.16 -1.15
N ASP A 394 27.15 -1.88 -2.01
CA ASP A 394 28.06 -2.91 -1.54
C ASP A 394 28.98 -2.37 -0.47
N LYS A 395 29.57 -1.18 -0.64
CA LYS A 395 30.44 -0.57 0.38
C LYS A 395 29.73 -0.32 1.71
N TYR A 396 28.43 -0.06 1.66
CA TYR A 396 27.62 0.08 2.86
C TYR A 396 27.48 -1.26 3.58
N PHE A 397 27.32 -2.36 2.85
CA PHE A 397 27.21 -3.72 3.38
C PHE A 397 28.54 -4.50 3.38
N LEU A 398 29.65 -3.90 2.94
CA LEU A 398 30.98 -4.47 3.07
C LEU A 398 31.22 -4.68 4.55
N ARG A 399 31.93 -5.78 4.86
CA ARG A 399 31.95 -6.41 6.18
C ARG A 399 31.85 -5.35 7.29
N PRO A 400 30.70 -5.24 8.02
CA PRO A 400 30.53 -4.32 9.15
C PRO A 400 31.69 -4.34 10.13
N TYR A 401 32.34 -5.49 10.18
CA TYR A 401 33.56 -5.76 10.88
C TYR A 401 34.63 -6.00 9.84
N THR A 402 35.74 -5.30 9.95
CA THR A 402 37.00 -5.77 9.36
C THR A 402 37.41 -7.16 9.88
N ASN A 403 36.62 -7.78 10.77
CA ASN A 403 36.92 -9.03 11.43
C ASN A 403 35.64 -9.87 11.69
N VAL A 404 35.35 -10.86 10.82
CA VAL A 404 34.28 -11.87 11.06
C VAL A 404 34.47 -12.55 12.41
N GLN A 405 35.71 -12.66 12.90
CA GLN A 405 36.03 -13.15 14.24
C GLN A 405 35.33 -12.39 15.36
N ARG A 406 35.07 -11.08 15.22
CA ARG A 406 34.34 -10.33 16.25
C ARG A 406 32.88 -10.78 16.36
N VAL A 407 32.26 -11.14 15.24
CA VAL A 407 30.90 -11.69 15.21
C VAL A 407 30.89 -13.10 15.76
N ILE A 408 31.85 -13.93 15.36
CA ILE A 408 32.06 -15.27 15.92
C ILE A 408 32.21 -15.20 17.44
N SER A 409 33.14 -14.39 17.94
CA SER A 409 33.35 -14.21 19.38
C SER A 409 32.15 -13.63 20.11
N PHE A 410 31.26 -12.88 19.45
CA PHE A 410 30.00 -12.46 20.04
C PHE A 410 29.10 -13.68 20.28
N TYR A 411 28.89 -14.51 19.25
CA TYR A 411 28.05 -15.69 19.36
C TYR A 411 28.62 -16.72 20.35
N GLU A 412 29.94 -16.93 20.35
CA GLU A 412 30.64 -17.80 21.34
C GLU A 412 30.55 -17.25 22.78
N LYS A 413 30.50 -15.92 22.98
CA LYS A 413 30.38 -15.32 24.32
C LYS A 413 28.94 -15.25 24.81
N GLU A 414 28.00 -15.00 23.92
CA GLU A 414 26.57 -15.14 24.22
C GLU A 414 26.22 -16.58 24.61
N ASP A 415 26.98 -17.57 24.12
CA ASP A 415 26.89 -18.96 24.57
C ASP A 415 27.20 -19.14 26.07
N LEU A 416 27.98 -18.22 26.64
CA LEU A 416 28.54 -18.29 28.00
C LEU A 416 27.80 -17.44 29.06
N VAL A 417 26.61 -16.89 28.77
CA VAL A 417 25.90 -16.02 29.74
C VAL A 417 24.45 -16.46 29.99
N THR A 418 24.30 -17.35 30.97
CA THR A 418 23.56 -17.06 32.22
C THR A 418 22.30 -16.18 32.10
N ARG A 419 21.19 -16.80 31.69
CA ARG A 419 19.87 -16.46 32.25
C ARG A 419 19.05 -17.71 32.57
N HIS A 420 19.14 -18.73 31.72
CA HIS A 420 18.51 -20.02 32.02
C HIS A 420 19.26 -20.80 33.10
N ASP A 421 20.60 -20.80 33.09
CA ASP A 421 21.37 -21.50 34.12
C ASP A 421 21.38 -20.75 35.45
N ASP A 422 21.26 -19.42 35.50
CA ASP A 422 21.16 -18.71 36.78
C ASP A 422 19.79 -18.90 37.44
N GLU A 423 18.68 -18.92 36.69
CA GLU A 423 17.36 -19.25 37.25
C GLU A 423 17.26 -20.74 37.61
N ILE A 424 17.83 -21.64 36.80
CA ILE A 424 17.87 -23.08 37.10
C ILE A 424 18.87 -23.40 38.22
N GLN A 425 20.01 -22.72 38.31
CA GLN A 425 20.96 -22.84 39.43
C GLN A 425 20.43 -22.19 40.69
N LYS A 426 19.67 -21.10 40.61
CA LYS A 426 18.98 -20.53 41.76
C LYS A 426 17.93 -21.51 42.32
N ILE A 427 17.10 -22.09 41.44
CA ILE A 427 16.13 -23.14 41.80
C ILE A 427 16.86 -24.41 42.31
N ARG A 428 17.98 -24.82 41.69
CA ARG A 428 18.78 -25.97 42.14
C ARG A 428 19.56 -25.69 43.42
N SER A 429 19.99 -24.45 43.68
CA SER A 429 20.68 -24.06 44.91
C SER A 429 19.71 -23.95 46.08
N GLU A 430 18.48 -23.48 45.83
CA GLU A 430 17.39 -23.49 46.82
C GLU A 430 16.95 -24.93 47.13
N LEU A 431 16.92 -25.83 46.14
CA LEU A 431 16.67 -27.27 46.36
C LEU A 431 17.86 -28.05 46.95
N ALA A 432 19.11 -27.61 46.74
CA ALA A 432 20.31 -28.24 47.29
C ALA A 432 20.55 -27.83 48.76
N CYS A 433 20.21 -26.59 49.14
CA CYS A 433 20.21 -26.15 50.54
C CYS A 433 19.24 -26.99 51.40
N LEU A 434 18.09 -27.38 50.82
CA LEU A 434 17.13 -28.27 51.48
C LEU A 434 17.60 -29.74 51.58
N ARG A 435 18.61 -30.17 50.80
CA ARG A 435 19.14 -31.56 50.83
C ARG A 435 20.46 -31.70 51.60
N SER A 436 21.24 -30.63 51.78
CA SER A 436 22.51 -30.70 52.53
C SER A 436 22.34 -30.75 54.05
N ASP A 437 21.19 -30.28 54.57
CA ASP A 437 20.93 -30.29 56.02
C ASP A 437 20.50 -31.69 56.51
N GLU A 438 19.89 -32.53 55.65
CA GLU A 438 19.56 -33.92 56.00
C GLU A 438 20.76 -34.89 55.86
N GLN A 439 21.79 -34.53 55.09
CA GLN A 439 22.92 -35.43 54.79
C GLN A 439 24.14 -35.22 55.70
N ASN A 440 24.27 -34.04 56.33
CA ASN A 440 25.35 -33.74 57.29
C ASN A 440 25.11 -34.33 58.70
N GLU A 441 23.89 -34.78 59.01
CA GLU A 441 23.58 -35.47 60.28
C GLU A 441 23.86 -36.99 60.21
N ALA A 442 23.94 -37.56 59.00
CA ALA A 442 24.17 -39.00 58.81
C ALA A 442 25.65 -39.40 58.78
N ILE A 443 26.56 -38.51 58.37
CA ILE A 443 27.99 -38.83 58.16
C ILE A 443 28.82 -38.71 59.46
N ALA A 444 28.36 -37.95 60.46
CA ALA A 444 29.07 -37.81 61.74
C ALA A 444 28.98 -39.06 62.67
N LYS A 445 28.08 -40.01 62.38
CA LYS A 445 27.81 -41.17 63.26
C LYS A 445 28.56 -42.46 62.89
N GLN A 446 29.33 -42.47 61.80
CA GLN A 446 29.93 -43.71 61.28
C GLN A 446 31.44 -43.88 61.59
N HIS A 447 32.15 -42.84 62.03
CA HIS A 447 33.62 -42.91 62.19
C HIS A 447 34.17 -43.12 63.62
N VAL A 448 33.31 -43.33 64.62
CA VAL A 448 33.73 -43.57 66.02
C VAL A 448 33.54 -45.04 66.45
N LEU A 449 33.00 -45.89 65.57
CA LEU A 449 32.55 -47.25 65.93
C LEU A 449 33.64 -48.33 65.92
N GLU A 450 34.84 -48.07 65.42
CA GLU A 450 35.83 -49.14 65.16
C GLU A 450 36.98 -49.26 66.19
N SER A 451 37.08 -48.39 67.21
CA SER A 451 38.28 -48.36 68.08
C SER A 451 38.17 -49.00 69.47
N ASN A 452 36.99 -49.34 70.02
CA ASN A 452 36.89 -49.59 71.47
C ASN A 452 36.27 -50.95 71.87
N LEU A 453 36.68 -52.03 71.21
CA LEU A 453 36.19 -53.40 71.47
C LEU A 453 36.92 -54.15 72.61
N THR A 454 37.54 -53.44 73.56
CA THR A 454 38.18 -54.05 74.75
C THR A 454 38.06 -53.22 76.05
N GLN A 455 37.02 -52.39 76.17
CA GLN A 455 36.61 -51.72 77.44
C GLN A 455 35.10 -51.89 77.69
N ALA A 456 34.58 -53.11 77.52
CA ALA A 456 33.15 -53.36 77.39
C ALA A 456 32.36 -53.55 78.71
N ASP A 457 33.00 -53.68 79.89
CA ASP A 457 32.24 -54.09 81.10
C ASP A 457 31.99 -52.96 82.12
N THR A 458 32.82 -51.92 82.16
CA THR A 458 32.59 -50.75 83.04
C THR A 458 31.67 -49.70 82.38
N LYS A 459 31.54 -49.75 81.05
CA LYS A 459 30.78 -48.78 80.25
C LYS A 459 29.26 -49.02 80.28
N ALA A 460 28.84 -50.28 80.44
CA ALA A 460 27.43 -50.65 80.43
C ALA A 460 26.59 -50.00 81.55
N ARG A 461 27.20 -49.62 82.69
CA ARG A 461 26.50 -48.92 83.79
C ARG A 461 26.40 -47.40 83.58
N ALA A 462 27.40 -46.78 82.96
CA ALA A 462 27.36 -45.35 82.65
C ALA A 462 26.46 -45.04 81.44
N ASP A 463 26.41 -45.94 80.46
CA ASP A 463 25.58 -45.79 79.27
C ASP A 463 24.07 -45.86 79.60
N ALA A 464 23.67 -46.64 80.62
CA ALA A 464 22.27 -46.70 81.06
C ALA A 464 21.76 -45.34 81.64
N GLU A 465 22.62 -44.61 82.33
CA GLU A 465 22.28 -43.29 82.90
C GLU A 465 22.23 -42.19 81.83
N ILE A 466 23.08 -42.30 80.80
CA ILE A 466 23.07 -41.41 79.63
C ILE A 466 21.86 -41.68 78.75
N ILE A 467 21.49 -42.95 78.53
CA ILE A 467 20.29 -43.33 77.77
C ILE A 467 19.03 -42.79 78.44
N ALA A 468 18.91 -42.86 79.77
CA ALA A 468 17.76 -42.28 80.49
C ALA A 468 17.67 -40.75 80.32
N LYS A 469 18.81 -40.03 80.33
CA LYS A 469 18.84 -38.58 80.07
C LYS A 469 18.48 -38.25 78.63
N LEU A 470 19.01 -39.00 77.66
CA LEU A 470 18.71 -38.81 76.24
C LEU A 470 17.24 -39.14 75.92
N GLN A 471 16.65 -40.14 76.56
CA GLN A 471 15.23 -40.46 76.41
C GLN A 471 14.36 -39.29 76.89
N ASN A 472 14.65 -38.72 78.06
CA ASN A 472 13.95 -37.55 78.57
C ASN A 472 14.15 -36.30 77.66
N GLU A 473 15.34 -36.14 77.07
CA GLU A 473 15.59 -35.06 76.11
C GLU A 473 14.82 -35.27 74.78
N VAL A 474 14.73 -36.51 74.30
CA VAL A 474 13.92 -36.87 73.12
C VAL A 474 12.44 -36.64 73.38
N GLU A 475 11.92 -37.03 74.54
CA GLU A 475 10.52 -36.79 74.92
C GLU A 475 10.22 -35.28 74.99
N ASN A 476 11.11 -34.48 75.56
CA ASN A 476 10.98 -33.02 75.58
C ASN A 476 11.02 -32.39 74.18
N LYS A 477 11.91 -32.89 73.30
CA LYS A 477 11.99 -32.43 71.91
C LYS A 477 10.76 -32.85 71.10
N GLN A 478 10.21 -34.04 71.34
CA GLN A 478 8.96 -34.49 70.73
C GLN A 478 7.77 -33.64 71.20
N ALA A 479 7.70 -33.30 72.48
CA ALA A 479 6.67 -32.39 73.00
C ALA A 479 6.76 -30.99 72.37
N LEU A 480 7.97 -30.44 72.22
CA LEU A 480 8.21 -29.18 71.52
C LEU A 480 7.84 -29.24 70.04
N LEU A 481 8.16 -30.34 69.36
CA LEU A 481 7.80 -30.55 67.96
C LEU A 481 6.28 -30.60 67.79
N GLN A 482 5.58 -31.30 68.69
CA GLN A 482 4.11 -31.39 68.67
C GLN A 482 3.46 -30.04 68.96
N GLN A 483 4.04 -29.24 69.86
CA GLN A 483 3.62 -27.86 70.09
C GLN A 483 3.84 -26.96 68.87
N ALA A 484 4.98 -27.11 68.19
CA ALA A 484 5.28 -26.37 66.96
C ALA A 484 4.34 -26.76 65.80
N GLN A 485 4.00 -28.05 65.67
CA GLN A 485 3.01 -28.54 64.69
C GLN A 485 1.63 -27.94 64.97
N THR A 486 1.18 -27.96 66.22
CA THR A 486 -0.11 -27.36 66.62
C THR A 486 -0.13 -25.84 66.33
N HIS A 487 0.98 -25.16 66.55
CA HIS A 487 1.11 -23.73 66.24
C HIS A 487 1.10 -23.47 64.72
N ALA A 488 1.79 -24.29 63.93
CA ALA A 488 1.79 -24.21 62.47
C ALA A 488 0.39 -24.46 61.88
N GLU A 489 -0.36 -25.41 62.42
CA GLU A 489 -1.76 -25.66 62.04
C GLU A 489 -2.64 -24.45 62.35
N THR A 490 -2.45 -23.82 63.53
CA THR A 490 -3.18 -22.60 63.92
C THR A 490 -2.86 -21.43 62.99
N ILE A 491 -1.60 -21.26 62.61
CA ILE A 491 -1.16 -20.24 61.65
C ILE A 491 -1.76 -20.51 60.27
N THR A 492 -1.76 -21.76 59.82
CA THR A 492 -2.33 -22.16 58.52
C THR A 492 -3.83 -21.86 58.47
N GLN A 493 -4.58 -22.23 59.50
CA GLN A 493 -6.00 -21.88 59.63
C GLN A 493 -6.23 -20.37 59.62
N HIS A 494 -5.37 -19.59 60.28
CA HIS A 494 -5.47 -18.13 60.25
C HIS A 494 -5.26 -17.56 58.83
N TYR A 495 -4.29 -18.09 58.08
CA TYR A 495 -4.05 -17.70 56.70
C TYR A 495 -5.20 -18.10 55.77
N GLU A 496 -5.76 -19.29 55.92
CA GLU A 496 -6.92 -19.73 55.13
C GLU A 496 -8.14 -18.82 55.35
N VAL A 497 -8.38 -18.39 56.59
CA VAL A 497 -9.44 -17.43 56.91
C VAL A 497 -9.13 -16.07 56.28
N GLN A 498 -7.90 -15.54 56.41
CA GLN A 498 -7.53 -14.27 55.78
C GLN A 498 -7.65 -14.32 54.25
N GLU A 499 -7.25 -15.41 53.61
CA GLU A 499 -7.35 -15.60 52.17
C GLU A 499 -8.83 -15.66 51.73
N SER A 500 -9.69 -16.33 52.50
CA SER A 500 -11.13 -16.37 52.23
C SER A 500 -11.76 -14.98 52.26
N VAL A 501 -11.40 -14.16 53.26
CA VAL A 501 -11.86 -12.76 53.38
C VAL A 501 -11.35 -11.91 52.22
N LEU A 502 -10.08 -12.07 51.83
CA LEU A 502 -9.49 -11.33 50.71
C LEU A 502 -10.15 -11.70 49.38
N ARG A 503 -10.45 -12.99 49.16
CA ARG A 503 -11.19 -13.47 47.99
C ARG A 503 -12.60 -12.89 47.92
N GLU A 504 -13.30 -12.80 49.05
CA GLU A 504 -14.62 -12.17 49.12
C GLU A 504 -14.55 -10.67 48.82
N GLN A 505 -13.59 -9.95 49.40
CA GLN A 505 -13.37 -8.53 49.12
C GLN A 505 -13.01 -8.26 47.65
N MET A 506 -12.13 -9.08 47.05
CA MET A 506 -11.81 -9.00 45.62
C MET A 506 -13.03 -9.27 44.75
N SER A 507 -13.86 -10.25 45.10
CA SER A 507 -15.11 -10.54 44.38
C SER A 507 -16.06 -9.33 44.39
N LEU A 508 -16.23 -8.67 45.55
CA LEU A 508 -17.03 -7.46 45.66
C LEU A 508 -16.48 -6.30 44.81
N ILE A 509 -15.16 -6.09 44.81
CA ILE A 509 -14.51 -5.06 44.00
C ILE A 509 -14.68 -5.34 42.50
N VAL A 510 -14.51 -6.60 42.09
CA VAL A 510 -14.69 -7.01 40.68
C VAL A 510 -16.14 -6.77 40.24
N ASN A 511 -17.12 -7.14 41.06
CA ASN A 511 -18.53 -6.92 40.75
C ASN A 511 -18.90 -5.44 40.64
N GLU A 512 -18.40 -4.58 41.54
CA GLU A 512 -18.66 -3.14 41.45
C GLU A 512 -17.96 -2.50 40.26
N ASN A 513 -16.73 -2.91 39.95
CA ASN A 513 -16.03 -2.46 38.74
C ASN A 513 -16.77 -2.88 37.46
N HIS A 514 -17.32 -4.10 37.43
CA HIS A 514 -18.14 -4.57 36.32
C HIS A 514 -19.40 -3.70 36.16
N ARG A 515 -20.10 -3.40 37.26
CA ARG A 515 -21.27 -2.51 37.27
C ARG A 515 -20.94 -1.10 36.78
N ILE A 516 -19.82 -0.54 37.20
CA ILE A 516 -19.33 0.78 36.74
C ILE A 516 -19.02 0.75 35.24
N LEU A 517 -18.44 -0.35 34.74
CA LEU A 517 -18.13 -0.52 33.33
C LEU A 517 -19.41 -0.58 32.48
N GLU A 518 -20.42 -1.32 32.90
CA GLU A 518 -21.73 -1.40 32.23
C GLU A 518 -22.42 -0.03 32.17
N LEU A 519 -22.37 0.75 33.26
CA LEU A 519 -22.92 2.11 33.28
C LEU A 519 -22.16 3.05 32.32
N LYS A 520 -20.83 2.95 32.26
CA LYS A 520 -20.01 3.72 31.31
C LYS A 520 -20.30 3.34 29.87
N LEU A 521 -20.48 2.05 29.59
CA LEU A 521 -20.84 1.56 28.26
C LEU A 521 -22.21 2.08 27.83
N THR A 522 -23.21 1.97 28.70
CA THR A 522 -24.57 2.50 28.46
C THR A 522 -24.55 4.01 28.21
N GLN A 523 -23.77 4.76 28.98
CA GLN A 523 -23.62 6.21 28.77
C GLN A 523 -22.95 6.54 27.43
N ALA A 524 -21.93 5.76 27.03
CA ALA A 524 -21.26 5.92 25.74
C ALA A 524 -22.21 5.63 24.57
N GLU A 525 -23.06 4.61 24.68
CA GLU A 525 -24.08 4.29 23.68
C GLU A 525 -25.11 5.43 23.53
N ILE A 526 -25.58 5.99 24.65
CA ILE A 526 -26.48 7.15 24.65
C ILE A 526 -25.82 8.35 23.96
N ASN A 527 -24.57 8.65 24.31
CA ASN A 527 -23.84 9.78 23.73
C ASN A 527 -23.64 9.60 22.21
N LYS A 528 -23.27 8.39 21.77
CA LYS A 528 -23.09 8.07 20.34
C LYS A 528 -24.41 8.17 19.57
N ARG A 529 -25.53 7.76 20.19
CA ARG A 529 -26.86 7.90 19.59
C ARG A 529 -27.24 9.37 19.42
N LEU A 530 -26.98 10.21 20.43
CA LEU A 530 -27.24 11.66 20.35
C LEU A 530 -26.37 12.33 19.28
N GLU A 531 -25.11 11.94 19.16
CA GLU A 531 -24.20 12.43 18.11
C GLU A 531 -24.70 12.04 16.71
N MET A 532 -25.11 10.78 16.54
CA MET A 532 -25.67 10.29 15.27
C MET A 532 -26.98 11.00 14.90
N GLU A 533 -27.86 11.27 15.87
CA GLU A 533 -29.08 12.06 15.66
C GLU A 533 -28.77 13.52 15.28
N ALA A 534 -27.72 14.13 15.84
CA ALA A 534 -27.28 15.47 15.47
C ALA A 534 -26.70 15.53 14.04
N ILE A 535 -25.90 14.53 13.64
CA ILE A 535 -25.39 14.39 12.28
C ILE A 535 -26.56 14.22 11.29
N LEU A 536 -27.53 13.36 11.61
CA LEU A 536 -28.69 13.13 10.76
C LEU A 536 -29.53 14.39 10.57
N ARG A 537 -29.77 15.18 11.64
CA ARG A 537 -30.45 16.49 11.53
C ARG A 537 -29.71 17.45 10.61
N THR A 538 -28.40 17.55 10.76
CA THR A 538 -27.56 18.41 9.91
C THR A 538 -27.63 17.99 8.45
N GLN A 539 -27.69 16.68 8.18
CA GLN A 539 -27.80 16.15 6.83
C GLN A 539 -29.18 16.44 6.21
N ILE A 540 -30.26 16.28 6.98
CA ILE A 540 -31.62 16.66 6.55
C ILE A 540 -31.69 18.15 6.22
N GLU A 541 -31.10 19.03 7.03
CA GLU A 541 -31.05 20.47 6.76
C GLU A 541 -30.28 20.78 5.47
N ARG A 542 -29.15 20.10 5.21
CA ARG A 542 -28.40 20.23 3.96
C ARG A 542 -29.19 19.77 2.74
N GLU A 543 -29.92 18.66 2.85
CA GLU A 543 -30.77 18.14 1.77
C GLU A 543 -31.93 19.09 1.45
N HIS A 544 -32.54 19.69 2.48
CA HIS A 544 -33.56 20.73 2.30
C HIS A 544 -32.98 21.96 1.58
N ALA A 545 -31.84 22.48 2.04
CA ALA A 545 -31.18 23.64 1.41
C ALA A 545 -30.76 23.36 -0.04
N PHE A 546 -30.28 22.14 -0.33
CA PHE A 546 -29.94 21.71 -1.68
C PHE A 546 -31.18 21.64 -2.58
N THR A 547 -32.28 21.09 -2.08
CA THR A 547 -33.56 21.01 -2.80
C THR A 547 -34.13 22.40 -3.12
N GLU A 548 -34.03 23.34 -2.17
CA GLU A 548 -34.42 24.73 -2.38
C GLU A 548 -33.56 25.40 -3.46
N THR A 549 -32.24 25.16 -3.44
CA THR A 549 -31.31 25.67 -4.46
C THR A 549 -31.64 25.13 -5.86
N ILE A 550 -31.94 23.82 -5.98
CA ILE A 550 -32.38 23.22 -7.25
C ILE A 550 -33.68 23.87 -7.74
N THR A 551 -34.63 24.10 -6.85
CA THR A 551 -35.92 24.73 -7.18
C THR A 551 -35.70 26.14 -7.73
N GLN A 552 -34.88 26.96 -7.06
CA GLN A 552 -34.52 28.30 -7.52
C GLN A 552 -33.78 28.31 -8.85
N LEU A 553 -32.89 27.33 -9.09
CA LEU A 553 -32.20 27.16 -10.37
C LEU A 553 -33.19 26.80 -11.49
N HIS A 554 -34.16 25.93 -11.21
CA HIS A 554 -35.18 25.53 -12.16
C HIS A 554 -36.08 26.71 -12.55
N GLU A 555 -36.53 27.52 -11.57
CA GLU A 555 -37.31 28.74 -11.81
C GLU A 555 -36.54 29.76 -12.66
N LYS A 556 -35.25 29.97 -12.37
CA LYS A 556 -34.37 30.84 -13.18
C LYS A 556 -34.20 30.33 -14.60
N MET A 557 -33.99 29.03 -14.77
CA MET A 557 -33.87 28.41 -16.10
C MET A 557 -35.16 28.57 -16.90
N GLU A 558 -36.33 28.37 -16.29
CA GLU A 558 -37.61 28.50 -16.99
C GLU A 558 -37.90 29.97 -17.35
N ALA A 559 -37.57 30.92 -16.47
CA ALA A 559 -37.66 32.35 -16.79
C ALA A 559 -36.77 32.72 -17.99
N GLN A 560 -35.53 32.22 -18.03
CA GLN A 560 -34.61 32.43 -19.15
C GLN A 560 -35.12 31.76 -20.44
N ARG A 561 -35.75 30.58 -20.34
CA ARG A 561 -36.34 29.88 -21.49
C ARG A 561 -37.50 30.68 -22.08
N VAL A 562 -38.36 31.25 -21.24
CA VAL A 562 -39.46 32.12 -21.66
C VAL A 562 -38.92 33.39 -22.34
N GLU A 563 -37.89 34.02 -21.79
CA GLU A 563 -37.26 35.21 -22.38
C GLU A 563 -36.64 34.89 -23.76
N GLN A 564 -35.91 33.79 -23.88
CA GLN A 564 -35.36 33.32 -25.15
C GLN A 564 -36.44 33.01 -26.18
N GLN A 565 -37.56 32.40 -25.76
CA GLN A 565 -38.69 32.10 -26.64
C GLN A 565 -39.38 33.38 -27.13
N GLN A 566 -39.52 34.40 -26.28
CA GLN A 566 -40.05 35.72 -26.67
C GLN A 566 -39.10 36.45 -27.64
N ALA A 567 -37.79 36.42 -27.38
CA ALA A 567 -36.79 36.99 -28.27
C ALA A 567 -36.78 36.30 -29.65
N ALA A 568 -36.88 34.97 -29.68
CA ALA A 568 -36.98 34.20 -30.92
C ALA A 568 -38.26 34.52 -31.69
N SER A 569 -39.41 34.61 -31.01
CA SER A 569 -40.68 35.01 -31.64
C SER A 569 -40.61 36.41 -32.25
N THR A 570 -40.00 37.36 -31.54
CA THR A 570 -39.79 38.73 -32.04
C THR A 570 -38.86 38.75 -33.26
N ALA A 571 -37.77 37.97 -33.23
CA ALA A 571 -36.85 37.85 -34.35
C ALA A 571 -37.54 37.25 -35.59
N VAL A 572 -38.38 36.23 -35.40
CA VAL A 572 -39.20 35.64 -36.48
C VAL A 572 -40.14 36.69 -37.07
N GLN A 573 -40.87 37.46 -36.25
CA GLN A 573 -41.75 38.53 -36.74
C GLN A 573 -41.00 39.59 -37.55
N ILE A 574 -39.80 39.99 -37.11
CA ILE A 574 -38.95 40.94 -37.84
C ILE A 574 -38.50 40.35 -39.18
N LEU A 575 -38.11 39.07 -39.21
CA LEU A 575 -37.69 38.37 -40.42
C LEU A 575 -38.84 38.23 -41.42
N THR A 576 -40.04 37.87 -40.95
CA THR A 576 -41.25 37.80 -41.78
C THR A 576 -41.54 39.17 -42.40
N ARG A 577 -41.52 40.25 -41.61
CA ARG A 577 -41.74 41.60 -42.14
C ARG A 577 -40.70 42.00 -43.19
N LYS A 578 -39.43 41.66 -42.99
CA LYS A 578 -38.36 41.90 -43.98
C LYS A 578 -38.56 41.07 -45.26
N GLN A 579 -39.08 39.85 -45.14
CA GLN A 579 -39.42 39.03 -46.29
C GLN A 579 -40.57 39.65 -47.07
N ASP A 580 -41.64 40.10 -46.41
CA ASP A 580 -42.78 40.78 -47.03
C ASP A 580 -42.33 42.07 -47.75
N GLU A 581 -41.47 42.88 -47.12
CA GLU A 581 -40.89 44.08 -47.72
C GLU A 581 -40.05 43.74 -48.97
N ARG A 582 -39.29 42.63 -48.94
CA ARG A 582 -38.48 42.16 -50.07
C ARG A 582 -39.35 41.64 -51.21
N GLU A 583 -40.39 40.88 -50.91
CA GLU A 583 -41.36 40.39 -51.90
C GLU A 583 -42.10 41.56 -52.56
N ALA A 584 -42.56 42.54 -51.79
CA ALA A 584 -43.18 43.75 -52.33
C ALA A 584 -42.23 44.55 -53.23
N SER A 585 -40.93 44.62 -52.88
CA SER A 585 -39.91 45.28 -53.69
C SER A 585 -39.65 44.53 -55.00
N LEU A 586 -39.57 43.20 -54.95
CA LEU A 586 -39.41 42.35 -56.13
C LEU A 586 -40.61 42.45 -57.06
N LEU A 587 -41.83 42.46 -56.53
CA LEU A 587 -43.05 42.66 -57.32
C LEU A 587 -43.02 44.00 -58.07
N ARG A 588 -42.63 45.10 -57.42
CA ARG A 588 -42.45 46.40 -58.10
C ARG A 588 -41.38 46.35 -59.20
N GLN A 589 -40.27 45.64 -58.95
CA GLN A 589 -39.24 45.46 -59.98
C GLN A 589 -39.73 44.61 -61.16
N MET A 590 -40.57 43.61 -60.90
CA MET A 590 -41.20 42.81 -61.94
C MET A 590 -42.17 43.64 -62.77
N GLU A 591 -43.03 44.46 -62.14
CA GLU A 591 -43.94 45.37 -62.84
C GLU A 591 -43.17 46.37 -63.73
N LEU A 592 -42.05 46.92 -63.23
CA LEU A 592 -41.17 47.79 -64.01
C LEU A 592 -40.57 47.04 -65.21
N LYS A 593 -40.10 45.80 -65.02
CA LYS A 593 -39.57 44.99 -66.13
C LYS A 593 -40.65 44.56 -67.12
N GLU A 594 -41.87 44.30 -66.68
CA GLU A 594 -42.99 44.03 -67.58
C GLU A 594 -43.33 45.26 -68.42
N HIS A 595 -43.26 46.45 -67.83
CA HIS A 595 -43.38 47.70 -68.56
C HIS A 595 -42.27 47.87 -69.60
N ASP A 596 -41.01 47.58 -69.24
CA ASP A 596 -39.86 47.62 -70.17
C ASP A 596 -40.01 46.60 -71.30
N ILE A 597 -40.48 45.38 -71.00
CA ILE A 597 -40.76 44.34 -72.01
C ILE A 597 -41.88 44.81 -72.94
N HIS A 598 -42.89 45.49 -72.43
CA HIS A 598 -43.95 46.06 -73.26
C HIS A 598 -43.40 47.13 -74.21
N LEU A 599 -42.53 48.02 -73.71
CA LEU A 599 -41.81 49.01 -74.52
C LEU A 599 -40.90 48.35 -75.57
N LEU A 600 -40.19 47.28 -75.22
CA LEU A 600 -39.37 46.53 -76.17
C LEU A 600 -40.21 45.84 -77.26
N LYS A 601 -41.39 45.31 -76.92
CA LYS A 601 -42.33 44.75 -77.89
C LYS A 601 -42.88 45.81 -78.83
N GLU A 602 -43.18 47.01 -78.33
CA GLU A 602 -43.58 48.16 -79.14
C GLU A 602 -42.45 48.58 -80.11
N ASN A 603 -41.21 48.67 -79.60
CA ASN A 603 -40.04 48.98 -80.42
C ASN A 603 -39.75 47.90 -81.48
N SER A 604 -39.83 46.63 -81.13
CA SER A 604 -39.67 45.51 -82.07
C SER A 604 -40.76 45.52 -83.15
N LYS A 605 -42.00 45.87 -82.80
CA LYS A 605 -43.07 46.08 -83.79
C LYS A 605 -42.76 47.25 -84.71
N ALA A 606 -42.18 48.34 -84.19
CA ALA A 606 -41.76 49.48 -85.00
C ALA A 606 -40.61 49.11 -85.96
N GLU A 607 -39.58 48.41 -85.49
CA GLU A 607 -38.49 47.90 -86.32
C GLU A 607 -39.00 46.93 -87.38
N ARG A 608 -39.93 46.03 -87.02
CA ARG A 608 -40.56 45.12 -87.97
C ARG A 608 -41.31 45.88 -89.08
N ARG A 609 -41.99 46.98 -88.78
CA ARG A 609 -42.62 47.84 -89.81
C ARG A 609 -41.58 48.49 -90.72
N VAL A 610 -40.41 48.85 -90.21
CA VAL A 610 -39.30 49.36 -91.03
C VAL A 610 -38.80 48.27 -91.98
N TYR A 611 -38.50 47.07 -91.46
CA TYR A 611 -38.09 45.93 -92.28
C TYR A 611 -39.16 45.52 -93.30
N GLU A 612 -40.44 45.51 -92.93
CA GLU A 612 -41.55 45.23 -93.85
C GLU A 612 -41.67 46.33 -94.93
N SER A 613 -41.34 47.58 -94.64
CA SER A 613 -41.28 48.65 -95.65
C SER A 613 -40.11 48.46 -96.62
N GLU A 614 -38.94 48.03 -96.12
CA GLU A 614 -37.75 47.75 -96.93
C GLU A 614 -37.95 46.50 -97.81
N LEU A 615 -38.52 45.44 -97.25
CA LEU A 615 -38.93 44.25 -97.99
C LEU A 615 -39.96 44.56 -99.06
N ASN A 616 -40.95 45.40 -98.78
CA ASN A 616 -41.91 45.87 -99.78
C ASN A 616 -41.25 46.74 -100.86
N ALA A 617 -40.24 47.54 -100.54
CA ALA A 617 -39.46 48.28 -101.53
C ALA A 617 -38.66 47.35 -102.46
N ILE A 618 -38.10 46.26 -101.92
CA ILE A 618 -37.45 45.20 -102.71
C ILE A 618 -38.47 44.46 -103.59
N PHE A 619 -39.65 44.14 -103.04
CA PHE A 619 -40.74 43.47 -103.77
C PHE A 619 -41.31 44.36 -104.90
N HIS A 620 -41.42 45.67 -104.68
CA HIS A 620 -41.85 46.64 -105.69
C HIS A 620 -40.82 46.78 -106.82
N THR A 621 -39.52 46.69 -106.51
CA THR A 621 -38.45 46.73 -107.53
C THR A 621 -38.40 45.45 -108.37
N HIS A 622 -38.73 44.31 -107.77
CA HIS A 622 -38.78 43.02 -108.47
C HIS A 622 -40.04 42.84 -109.33
N SER A 623 -41.19 43.37 -108.90
CA SER A 623 -42.44 43.32 -109.68
C SER A 623 -42.46 44.30 -110.87
N TRP A 624 -41.67 45.37 -110.84
CA TRP A 624 -41.55 46.35 -111.94
C TRP A 624 -40.83 45.79 -113.18
N ARG A 625 -39.88 44.87 -113.01
CA ARG A 625 -39.14 44.27 -114.13
C ARG A 625 -39.93 43.22 -114.93
N TRP A 626 -40.99 42.65 -114.37
CA TRP A 626 -41.73 41.54 -115.00
C TRP A 626 -43.14 41.91 -115.46
N THR A 627 -43.69 43.05 -115.06
CA THR A 627 -45.09 43.41 -115.36
C THR A 627 -45.26 44.57 -116.37
N ALA A 628 -44.17 45.11 -116.90
CA ALA A 628 -44.17 46.23 -117.85
C ALA A 628 -44.88 45.95 -119.20
N PRO A 629 -44.84 44.74 -119.81
CA PRO A 629 -45.51 44.53 -121.10
C PRO A 629 -47.03 44.28 -121.01
N PHE A 630 -47.55 43.85 -119.85
CA PHE A 630 -48.98 43.50 -119.73
C PHE A 630 -49.89 44.71 -119.48
N ARG A 631 -49.33 45.86 -119.08
CA ARG A 631 -50.09 47.07 -118.73
C ARG A 631 -50.59 47.91 -119.91
N GLN A 632 -50.29 47.53 -121.16
CA GLN A 632 -50.92 48.17 -122.34
C GLN A 632 -52.21 47.49 -122.84
N VAL A 633 -52.56 46.29 -122.36
CA VAL A 633 -53.77 45.59 -122.83
C VAL A 633 -54.99 45.85 -121.93
N CYS A 634 -54.79 46.08 -120.63
CA CYS A 634 -55.90 46.28 -119.70
C CYS A 634 -56.29 47.77 -119.54
N LYS A 635 -56.39 48.49 -120.67
CA LYS A 635 -56.91 49.87 -120.75
C LYS A 635 -58.36 49.96 -121.26
N TRP A 636 -59.12 48.85 -121.30
CA TRP A 636 -60.41 48.82 -122.01
C TRP A 636 -61.65 48.32 -121.26
N PHE A 637 -61.59 47.96 -119.97
CA PHE A 637 -62.81 47.54 -119.26
C PHE A 637 -62.99 48.21 -117.89
N VAL A 638 -63.82 49.26 -117.89
CA VAL A 638 -64.91 49.57 -116.95
C VAL A 638 -64.58 49.83 -115.46
N SER A 639 -64.55 51.12 -115.09
CA SER A 639 -65.55 51.91 -114.31
C SER A 639 -66.37 51.35 -113.10
N PRO A 640 -66.92 52.23 -112.22
CA PRO A 640 -66.84 52.12 -110.75
C PRO A 640 -68.21 52.13 -109.99
N ASN A 641 -68.22 51.84 -108.66
CA ASN A 641 -68.83 52.70 -107.62
C ASN A 641 -68.76 52.17 -106.15
N MET A 642 -68.52 53.11 -105.23
CA MET A 642 -69.02 53.29 -103.82
C MET A 642 -68.81 52.18 -102.75
N ASN A 643 -68.57 52.42 -101.45
CA ASN A 643 -68.55 53.62 -100.59
C ASN A 643 -67.90 53.32 -99.20
N SER A 644 -67.29 54.36 -98.60
CA SER A 644 -67.13 54.74 -97.16
C SER A 644 -66.85 53.72 -96.03
N SER A 645 -65.81 53.97 -95.21
CA SER A 645 -65.95 54.59 -93.86
C SER A 645 -64.63 54.75 -93.06
N ASN A 646 -64.40 55.97 -92.54
CA ASN A 646 -63.72 56.43 -91.30
C ASN A 646 -62.34 55.84 -90.89
N ALA A 647 -61.22 56.58 -90.87
CA ALA A 647 -60.82 57.81 -90.15
C ALA A 647 -60.50 57.64 -88.64
N LYS A 648 -59.19 57.71 -88.31
CA LYS A 648 -58.49 58.38 -87.17
C LYS A 648 -57.15 57.64 -86.89
N THR A 649 -55.96 58.20 -86.64
CA THR A 649 -55.31 59.52 -86.73
C THR A 649 -53.80 59.24 -86.49
N ASN A 650 -52.89 59.78 -87.31
CA ASN A 650 -51.43 59.88 -87.08
C ASN A 650 -51.15 60.85 -85.89
N GLU A 651 -50.03 60.95 -85.16
CA GLU A 651 -48.61 61.03 -85.52
C GLU A 651 -47.87 61.37 -84.18
N ILE A 652 -46.67 60.87 -83.85
CA ILE A 652 -45.35 61.57 -83.82
C ILE A 652 -44.47 60.61 -82.98
N ILE A 653 -43.41 59.89 -83.39
CA ILE A 653 -42.12 60.14 -84.09
C ILE A 653 -41.08 60.95 -83.29
N MET A 654 -40.16 60.17 -82.71
CA MET A 654 -38.68 60.28 -82.70
C MET A 654 -37.97 61.51 -82.11
N ASN A 655 -37.02 61.25 -81.21
CA ASN A 655 -35.59 61.27 -81.56
C ASN A 655 -34.68 60.77 -80.42
N ASN A 656 -33.80 59.82 -80.74
CA ASN A 656 -32.38 59.70 -80.38
C ASN A 656 -31.92 58.26 -80.10
N MET A 657 -31.51 57.59 -81.18
CA MET A 657 -30.60 56.44 -81.18
C MET A 657 -29.16 56.93 -81.18
N GLN A 658 -28.32 56.43 -80.26
CA GLN A 658 -26.93 56.10 -80.57
C GLN A 658 -26.31 55.18 -79.50
N GLN A 659 -25.58 54.16 -79.99
CA GLN A 659 -24.64 53.27 -79.31
C GLN A 659 -25.19 52.03 -78.58
N ALA A 660 -25.36 50.94 -79.35
CA ALA A 660 -25.37 49.57 -78.82
C ALA A 660 -23.95 49.01 -78.87
N ILE A 661 -23.36 48.76 -77.68
CA ILE A 661 -22.11 48.03 -77.51
C ILE A 661 -22.44 46.55 -77.37
N ILE A 662 -22.00 45.75 -78.34
CA ILE A 662 -21.93 44.29 -78.25
C ILE A 662 -20.92 43.96 -77.14
N PRO A 663 -21.25 43.18 -76.07
CA PRO A 663 -20.22 42.72 -75.17
C PRO A 663 -19.37 41.67 -75.89
N ASN A 664 -18.18 42.09 -76.30
CA ASN A 664 -17.04 41.25 -76.60
C ASN A 664 -16.81 40.27 -75.45
N VAL A 665 -17.21 39.02 -75.60
CA VAL A 665 -16.68 37.94 -74.76
C VAL A 665 -15.24 37.72 -75.22
N LYS A 666 -14.28 38.22 -74.44
CA LYS A 666 -12.85 37.93 -74.67
C LYS A 666 -12.65 36.42 -74.57
N ALA A 667 -12.06 35.83 -75.61
CA ALA A 667 -11.49 34.49 -75.49
C ALA A 667 -10.42 34.51 -74.38
N ALA A 668 -10.48 33.54 -73.46
CA ALA A 668 -9.50 33.41 -72.39
C ALA A 668 -8.11 33.25 -73.00
N SER A 669 -7.22 34.22 -72.78
CA SER A 669 -5.86 34.23 -73.32
C SER A 669 -4.84 33.56 -72.40
N THR A 670 -5.26 33.18 -71.19
CA THR A 670 -4.43 32.48 -70.21
C THR A 670 -5.23 31.39 -69.49
N LEU A 671 -4.54 30.36 -69.01
CA LEU A 671 -5.15 29.27 -68.23
C LEU A 671 -5.82 29.78 -66.94
N ASN A 672 -5.25 30.82 -66.32
CA ASN A 672 -5.79 31.42 -65.10
C ASN A 672 -7.12 32.17 -65.33
N ASP A 673 -7.31 32.80 -66.50
CA ASP A 673 -8.57 33.46 -66.83
C ASP A 673 -9.71 32.43 -66.99
N LEU A 674 -9.41 31.28 -67.60
CA LEU A 674 -10.38 30.20 -67.79
C LEU A 674 -10.77 29.53 -66.45
N LEU A 675 -9.80 29.33 -65.55
CA LEU A 675 -10.02 28.71 -64.23
C LEU A 675 -10.75 29.61 -63.22
N SER A 676 -10.89 30.91 -63.50
CA SER A 676 -11.61 31.85 -62.64
C SER A 676 -13.14 31.76 -62.72
N HIS A 677 -13.68 31.06 -63.72
CA HIS A 677 -15.13 30.86 -63.89
C HIS A 677 -15.64 29.75 -62.96
N ARG A 678 -16.45 30.13 -61.97
CA ARG A 678 -16.92 29.24 -60.90
C ARG A 678 -18.03 28.30 -61.37
N GLY A 679 -17.64 27.09 -61.79
CA GLY A 679 -18.54 25.95 -61.96
C GLY A 679 -17.74 24.66 -62.00
N ALA A 680 -17.98 23.75 -61.05
CA ALA A 680 -17.21 22.49 -60.90
C ALA A 680 -17.20 21.63 -62.17
N ALA A 681 -18.30 21.67 -62.95
CA ALA A 681 -18.41 20.96 -64.23
C ALA A 681 -17.48 21.53 -65.32
N PHE A 682 -17.18 22.83 -65.29
CA PHE A 682 -16.35 23.49 -66.30
C PHE A 682 -14.85 23.23 -66.07
N VAL A 683 -14.40 23.24 -64.81
CA VAL A 683 -13.01 22.91 -64.43
C VAL A 683 -12.67 21.45 -64.77
N GLN A 684 -13.62 20.53 -64.58
CA GLN A 684 -13.44 19.12 -64.88
C GLN A 684 -13.35 18.84 -66.40
N CYS A 685 -14.14 19.54 -67.22
CA CYS A 685 -14.07 19.45 -68.68
C CYS A 685 -12.77 20.05 -69.25
N ALA A 686 -12.23 21.13 -68.66
CA ALA A 686 -10.99 21.75 -69.11
C ALA A 686 -9.75 20.87 -68.88
N TYR A 687 -9.68 20.18 -67.75
CA TYR A 687 -8.58 19.24 -67.42
C TYR A 687 -8.55 18.03 -68.35
N LEU A 688 -9.73 17.43 -68.60
CA LEU A 688 -9.85 16.28 -69.49
C LEU A 688 -9.52 16.63 -70.95
N SER A 689 -9.92 17.82 -71.40
CA SER A 689 -9.76 18.22 -72.81
C SER A 689 -8.34 18.71 -73.15
N LEU A 690 -7.65 19.37 -72.22
CA LEU A 690 -6.33 19.96 -72.48
C LEU A 690 -5.16 19.10 -71.98
N LEU A 691 -5.35 18.34 -70.90
CA LEU A 691 -4.29 17.58 -70.24
C LEU A 691 -4.52 16.07 -70.28
N GLY A 692 -5.67 15.60 -70.81
CA GLY A 692 -6.00 14.17 -70.92
C GLY A 692 -6.15 13.44 -69.58
N ARG A 693 -6.25 14.17 -68.46
CA ARG A 693 -6.34 13.60 -67.11
C ARG A 693 -7.26 14.42 -66.21
N ALA A 694 -7.84 13.78 -65.20
CA ALA A 694 -8.68 14.46 -64.19
C ALA A 694 -7.81 15.35 -63.25
N PRO A 695 -8.38 16.43 -62.67
CA PRO A 695 -7.65 17.28 -61.73
C PRO A 695 -7.28 16.48 -60.46
N GLU A 696 -6.01 16.58 -60.03
CA GLU A 696 -5.52 15.99 -58.78
C GLU A 696 -6.09 16.75 -57.59
N ALA A 697 -6.46 16.03 -56.52
CA ALA A 697 -7.27 16.52 -55.39
C ALA A 697 -6.53 17.52 -54.48
#